data_AF-A0A3D9CJG5-F1
#
_entry.id   AF-A0A3D9CJG5-F1
#
_cell.length_a   1.000
_cell.length_b   1.000
_cell.length_c   1.000
_cell.angle_alpha   90.00
_cell.angle_beta   90.00
_cell.angle_gamma   90.00
#
_symmetry.space_group_name_H-M   'P 1'
#
loop_
_entity.id
_entity.type
_entity.pdbx_description
1 polymer ?
#
loop_
_entity_poly.entity_id
_entity_poly.type
_entity_poly.pdbx_seq_one_letter_code
_entity_poly.pdbx_strand_id
1 'polypeptide(L)'
;MAHRIYVYNVDSKTGEQYSHYLGEWNYEIPELFLPLFSCNPRSKGKLLYFDKENGVARLKSFYQLLGEHYQLLYKKVYYEPVNKMFETLDALPYDTFMIDAWDVFNMNEEKHADQAKDWVLEIKEKSRLYDKAMSNQNLGWLEKEIFAGRGYDTFLNMLETDWINYGLGYWNDDLYKNPSETFEDNGFWGLKDRKGNVITLPVYDEIFAFNDEGIAVAQKNGKFGYLRNDGRVLIECVYEEAFDPLFIENKSYGTIEVDKKAGLIDIATGEIAIPCEYDELELLWYSGLFNAKKEGKYRVIDISGQQIIADYSEDPFDYDYSELLYRKQAGTSKRAYYTFGGVFLGEYPEDVLTHISEGYYFAKPNKFQKKINIIKSDGSLLDSEVDSMMVMGDYGYTSFAYKKAKEWHIYNTKSGEFRLKGHRIENIHRDWYTQFMRDIFLISDENGWGVYNAADDRWLLPSSAEYKKIESCREEIFRVILSKGMFYYDQKTETQSSVYDYIGEGIDYHEQMLCLYKGDEMFILDTERKLHQISDHQLGDLYGKRYNLRGKDQKYFLDFYKAWTERKGSGYEEYFDDETLKSRAEEYFKEGNVKDAVRLYTIGVERGNADMMVELGFIYTDDEYPEFYDVKKGIALYEKASLQDQSFAWNNLGYHYQNGIGYPQDIKKALKCFRKSAELGNGLAMQNLALLYFYGDYVLQDYDLALEYYKQAEKRFYFNEEKIAEIYYQKNDYANLQRYLKKDAGNTYSNIYYGIMYDEGLGVKISTKKAIKYYEKALEYGYYTTALKRLLYFYNEDPSFADPEKYQYWKAFGEENGMDV
;
A
#
# COMPACT_ATOMS: atom_id res chain seq x y z
N MET A 1 11.86 16.30 -4.04
CA MET A 1 11.37 16.24 -5.44
C MET A 1 11.29 14.77 -5.82
N ALA A 2 10.13 14.30 -6.26
CA ALA A 2 10.01 12.91 -6.75
C ALA A 2 10.85 12.80 -8.02
N HIS A 3 11.69 11.78 -8.13
CA HIS A 3 12.49 11.56 -9.33
C HIS A 3 11.67 10.72 -10.29
N ARG A 4 11.55 11.17 -11.55
CA ARG A 4 10.59 10.63 -12.51
C ARG A 4 11.25 10.15 -13.80
N ILE A 5 10.51 9.30 -14.48
CA ILE A 5 10.79 8.85 -15.85
C ILE A 5 9.65 9.30 -16.74
N TYR A 6 9.98 9.89 -17.90
CA TYR A 6 9.02 10.32 -18.90
C TYR A 6 9.12 9.47 -20.15
N VAL A 7 7.98 9.00 -20.66
CA VAL A 7 7.88 8.19 -21.88
C VAL A 7 7.30 9.03 -23.01
N TYR A 8 7.85 8.91 -24.22
CA TYR A 8 7.40 9.62 -25.42
C TYR A 8 7.30 8.70 -26.63
N ASN A 9 6.54 9.09 -27.65
CA ASN A 9 6.56 8.50 -28.98
C ASN A 9 7.29 9.46 -29.94
N VAL A 10 8.29 8.95 -30.67
CA VAL A 10 9.15 9.75 -31.56
C VAL A 10 9.36 9.06 -32.90
N ASP A 11 9.52 9.83 -33.96
CA ASP A 11 9.88 9.32 -35.27
C ASP A 11 11.38 9.01 -35.32
N SER A 12 11.74 7.77 -35.64
CA SER A 12 13.14 7.33 -35.69
C SER A 12 14.00 8.05 -36.74
N LYS A 13 13.38 8.62 -37.78
CA LYS A 13 14.05 9.26 -38.92
C LYS A 13 14.12 10.77 -38.77
N THR A 14 13.00 11.41 -38.43
CA THR A 14 12.90 12.88 -38.34
C THR A 14 13.24 13.40 -36.95
N GLY A 15 13.08 12.57 -35.90
CA GLY A 15 13.20 12.98 -34.51
C GLY A 15 12.00 13.80 -34.01
N GLU A 16 10.93 13.88 -34.79
CA GLU A 16 9.68 14.53 -34.39
C GLU A 16 9.09 13.78 -33.20
N GLN A 17 8.60 14.51 -32.21
CA GLN A 17 8.06 13.97 -30.97
C GLN A 17 6.55 14.20 -30.93
N TYR A 18 5.82 13.21 -30.44
CA TYR A 18 4.40 13.37 -30.14
C TYR A 18 4.22 14.46 -29.07
N SER A 19 3.18 15.29 -29.25
CA SER A 19 2.96 16.54 -28.50
C SER A 19 2.92 16.33 -26.99
N HIS A 20 2.47 15.17 -26.53
CA HIS A 20 2.33 14.81 -25.12
C HIS A 20 3.26 13.65 -24.73
N TYR A 21 3.73 13.67 -23.47
CA TYR A 21 4.35 12.49 -22.90
C TYR A 21 3.28 11.41 -22.67
N LEU A 22 3.67 10.15 -22.87
CA LEU A 22 2.77 9.01 -22.79
C LEU A 22 2.50 8.59 -21.34
N GLY A 23 3.49 8.72 -20.47
CA GLY A 23 3.38 8.36 -19.05
C GLY A 23 4.51 8.97 -18.23
N GLU A 24 4.22 9.25 -16.96
CA GLU A 24 5.17 9.71 -15.94
C GLU A 24 5.26 8.65 -14.83
N TRP A 25 6.43 8.03 -14.69
CA TRP A 25 6.66 6.94 -13.73
C TRP A 25 7.69 7.33 -12.68
N ASN A 26 7.80 6.52 -11.62
CA ASN A 26 8.80 6.68 -10.57
C ASN A 26 10.20 6.26 -11.05
N TYR A 27 10.96 5.56 -10.21
CA TYR A 27 12.39 5.28 -10.42
C TYR A 27 12.69 4.17 -11.44
N GLU A 28 11.69 3.38 -11.85
CA GLU A 28 11.88 2.23 -12.73
C GLU A 28 10.73 2.06 -13.73
N ILE A 29 11.01 1.31 -14.81
CA ILE A 29 9.97 0.83 -15.73
C ILE A 29 9.08 -0.16 -14.96
N PRO A 30 7.75 0.02 -14.91
CA PRO A 30 6.87 -0.92 -14.24
C PRO A 30 7.01 -2.32 -14.81
N GLU A 31 6.99 -3.33 -13.95
CA GLU A 31 7.21 -4.73 -14.35
C GLU A 31 6.20 -5.20 -15.43
N LEU A 32 4.96 -4.72 -15.39
CA LEU A 32 3.95 -4.97 -16.43
C LEU A 32 4.39 -4.52 -17.84
N PHE A 33 5.22 -3.48 -17.94
CA PHE A 33 5.63 -2.85 -19.19
C PHE A 33 7.06 -3.18 -19.62
N LEU A 34 7.80 -3.99 -18.86
CA LEU A 34 9.14 -4.39 -19.29
C LEU A 34 9.14 -5.05 -20.70
N PRO A 35 8.18 -5.91 -21.07
CA PRO A 35 8.09 -6.44 -22.43
C PRO A 35 7.97 -5.37 -23.53
N LEU A 36 7.32 -4.23 -23.25
CA LEU A 36 7.17 -3.12 -24.19
C LEU A 36 8.52 -2.50 -24.57
N PHE A 37 9.40 -2.32 -23.58
CA PHE A 37 10.71 -1.65 -23.75
C PHE A 37 11.86 -2.63 -23.95
N SER A 38 11.57 -3.86 -24.38
CA SER A 38 12.58 -4.91 -24.55
C SER A 38 12.97 -5.16 -26.00
N CYS A 39 12.30 -4.51 -26.95
CA CYS A 39 12.54 -4.65 -28.38
C CYS A 39 13.51 -3.57 -28.88
N ASN A 40 14.69 -3.99 -29.35
CA ASN A 40 15.78 -3.13 -29.81
C ASN A 40 16.18 -1.99 -28.83
N PRO A 41 16.39 -2.28 -27.52
CA PRO A 41 16.75 -1.24 -26.56
C PRO A 41 18.15 -0.68 -26.86
N ARG A 42 18.22 0.65 -27.01
CA ARG A 42 19.43 1.40 -27.35
C ARG A 42 19.43 2.75 -26.61
N SER A 43 20.62 3.32 -26.39
CA SER A 43 20.77 4.63 -25.77
C SER A 43 21.54 5.61 -26.66
N LYS A 44 21.21 6.90 -26.55
CA LYS A 44 21.95 8.01 -27.19
C LYS A 44 22.00 9.19 -26.23
N GLY A 45 23.20 9.50 -25.74
CA GLY A 45 23.34 10.43 -24.61
C GLY A 45 22.59 9.89 -23.41
N LYS A 46 21.75 10.72 -22.80
CA LYS A 46 20.90 10.37 -21.65
C LYS A 46 19.59 9.65 -22.00
N LEU A 47 19.26 9.49 -23.28
CA LEU A 47 17.94 9.02 -23.69
C LEU A 47 17.99 7.54 -24.08
N LEU A 48 16.94 6.81 -23.75
CA LEU A 48 16.73 5.42 -24.14
C LEU A 48 15.69 5.35 -25.27
N TYR A 49 15.86 4.44 -26.22
CA TYR A 49 14.97 4.27 -27.37
C TYR A 49 14.63 2.80 -27.60
N PHE A 50 13.41 2.53 -28.04
CA PHE A 50 12.83 1.20 -28.19
C PHE A 50 11.92 1.12 -29.41
N ASP A 51 11.84 -0.04 -30.04
CA ASP A 51 10.97 -0.29 -31.19
C ASP A 51 9.50 -0.37 -30.73
N LYS A 52 8.65 0.54 -31.23
CA LYS A 52 7.23 0.60 -30.83
C LYS A 52 6.47 -0.63 -31.31
N GLU A 53 6.54 -0.93 -32.61
CA GLU A 53 5.70 -1.94 -33.25
C GLU A 53 5.96 -3.34 -32.67
N ASN A 54 7.24 -3.72 -32.59
CA ASN A 54 7.64 -5.00 -32.00
C ASN A 54 7.44 -5.02 -30.48
N GLY A 55 7.62 -3.88 -29.81
CA GLY A 55 7.35 -3.73 -28.37
C GLY A 55 5.89 -3.96 -28.03
N VAL A 56 4.96 -3.31 -28.75
CA VAL A 56 3.51 -3.45 -28.53
C VAL A 56 3.05 -4.88 -28.82
N ALA A 57 3.53 -5.50 -29.89
CA ALA A 57 3.23 -6.91 -30.19
C ALA A 57 3.70 -7.86 -29.08
N ARG A 58 4.89 -7.61 -28.52
CA ARG A 58 5.44 -8.40 -27.40
C ARG A 58 4.65 -8.19 -26.12
N LEU A 59 4.25 -6.95 -25.82
CA LEU A 59 3.40 -6.63 -24.68
C LEU A 59 2.02 -7.30 -24.78
N LYS A 60 1.40 -7.30 -25.97
CA LYS A 60 0.14 -8.03 -26.23
C LYS A 60 0.27 -9.52 -25.91
N SER A 61 1.39 -10.14 -26.31
CA SER A 61 1.65 -11.56 -26.00
C SER A 61 1.81 -11.82 -24.51
N PHE A 62 2.45 -10.90 -23.78
CA PHE A 62 2.59 -11.01 -22.32
C PHE A 62 1.25 -10.83 -21.60
N TYR A 63 0.44 -9.85 -22.00
CA TYR A 63 -0.91 -9.65 -21.47
C TYR A 63 -1.84 -10.81 -21.77
N GLN A 64 -1.73 -11.42 -22.95
CA GLN A 64 -2.43 -12.67 -23.27
C GLN A 64 -2.07 -13.77 -22.25
N LEU A 65 -0.78 -13.97 -21.96
CA LEU A 65 -0.33 -14.94 -20.95
C LEU A 65 -0.86 -14.61 -19.55
N LEU A 66 -0.83 -13.35 -19.13
CA LEU A 66 -1.42 -12.91 -17.85
C LEU A 66 -2.91 -13.26 -17.79
N GLY A 67 -3.66 -12.93 -18.83
CA GLY A 67 -5.08 -13.20 -18.92
C GLY A 67 -5.41 -14.70 -18.91
N GLU A 68 -4.61 -15.54 -19.57
CA GLU A 68 -4.76 -16.99 -19.56
C GLU A 68 -4.43 -17.59 -18.18
N HIS A 69 -3.28 -17.20 -17.61
CA HIS A 69 -2.80 -17.72 -16.33
C HIS A 69 -3.78 -17.44 -15.19
N TYR A 70 -4.35 -16.23 -15.16
CA TYR A 70 -5.28 -15.79 -14.11
C TYR A 70 -6.76 -15.88 -14.49
N GLN A 71 -7.08 -16.46 -15.66
CA GLN A 71 -8.46 -16.62 -16.14
C GLN A 71 -9.23 -15.27 -16.21
N LEU A 72 -8.58 -14.23 -16.73
CA LEU A 72 -9.13 -12.87 -16.81
C LEU A 72 -9.72 -12.51 -18.18
N LEU A 73 -9.39 -13.25 -19.25
CA LEU A 73 -9.71 -12.86 -20.63
C LEU A 73 -11.20 -12.59 -20.91
N TYR A 74 -12.11 -13.25 -20.19
CA TYR A 74 -13.56 -13.09 -20.34
C TYR A 74 -14.18 -12.06 -19.37
N LYS A 75 -13.39 -11.52 -18.43
CA LYS A 75 -13.88 -10.55 -17.44
C LYS A 75 -13.86 -9.15 -18.04
N LYS A 76 -15.01 -8.48 -18.04
CA LYS A 76 -15.15 -7.09 -18.54
C LYS A 76 -14.18 -6.12 -17.87
N VAL A 77 -14.02 -6.25 -16.56
CA VAL A 77 -13.08 -5.45 -15.76
C VAL A 77 -11.63 -5.56 -16.24
N TYR A 78 -11.26 -6.65 -16.91
CA TYR A 78 -9.93 -6.86 -17.48
C TYR A 78 -9.86 -6.39 -18.94
N TYR A 79 -10.72 -6.91 -19.82
CA TYR A 79 -10.55 -6.66 -21.26
C TYR A 79 -10.82 -5.20 -21.65
N GLU A 80 -11.68 -4.48 -20.93
CA GLU A 80 -12.02 -3.09 -21.25
C GLU A 80 -10.83 -2.13 -21.09
N PRO A 81 -10.15 -2.06 -19.92
CA PRO A 81 -8.95 -1.22 -19.79
C PRO A 81 -7.77 -1.71 -20.64
N VAL A 82 -7.59 -3.03 -20.79
CA VAL A 82 -6.50 -3.62 -21.59
C VAL A 82 -6.66 -3.30 -23.08
N ASN A 83 -7.86 -3.44 -23.64
CA ASN A 83 -8.12 -3.08 -25.03
C ASN A 83 -7.92 -1.58 -25.25
N LYS A 84 -8.45 -0.74 -24.36
CA LYS A 84 -8.28 0.72 -24.42
C LYS A 84 -6.81 1.14 -24.41
N MET A 85 -5.99 0.50 -23.59
CA MET A 85 -4.54 0.69 -23.56
C MET A 85 -3.89 0.30 -24.91
N PHE A 86 -4.21 -0.87 -25.46
CA PHE A 86 -3.59 -1.31 -26.72
C PHE A 86 -4.06 -0.51 -27.93
N GLU A 87 -5.34 -0.13 -28.00
CA GLU A 87 -5.86 0.77 -29.03
C GLU A 87 -5.13 2.12 -28.99
N THR A 88 -4.86 2.64 -27.78
CA THR A 88 -4.09 3.86 -27.57
C THR A 88 -2.66 3.73 -28.09
N LEU A 89 -1.96 2.64 -27.74
CA LEU A 89 -0.58 2.40 -28.19
C LEU A 89 -0.48 2.15 -29.70
N ASP A 90 -1.44 1.45 -30.29
CA ASP A 90 -1.51 1.20 -31.74
C ASP A 90 -1.82 2.48 -32.54
N ALA A 91 -2.52 3.44 -31.93
CA ALA A 91 -2.89 4.71 -32.56
C ALA A 91 -1.75 5.72 -32.60
N LEU A 92 -0.63 5.48 -31.88
CA LEU A 92 0.50 6.40 -31.83
C LEU A 92 1.16 6.58 -33.21
N PRO A 93 1.47 7.83 -33.62
CA PRO A 93 1.86 8.15 -35.00
C PRO A 93 3.25 7.64 -35.39
N TYR A 94 4.18 7.51 -34.43
CA TYR A 94 5.59 7.25 -34.72
C TYR A 94 6.04 5.84 -34.35
N ASP A 95 7.22 5.44 -34.82
CA ASP A 95 7.72 4.06 -34.77
C ASP A 95 8.58 3.72 -33.54
N THR A 96 8.93 4.70 -32.71
CA THR A 96 9.90 4.55 -31.62
C THR A 96 9.32 5.07 -30.30
N PHE A 97 9.52 4.31 -29.22
CA PHE A 97 9.37 4.84 -27.86
C PHE A 97 10.70 5.44 -27.40
N MET A 98 10.63 6.58 -26.71
CA MET A 98 11.76 7.23 -26.08
C MET A 98 11.50 7.38 -24.57
N ILE A 99 12.49 7.07 -23.76
CA ILE A 99 12.45 7.34 -22.31
C ILE A 99 13.50 8.41 -21.97
N ASP A 100 13.06 9.47 -21.29
CA ASP A 100 13.93 10.42 -20.58
C ASP A 100 13.87 10.13 -19.07
N ALA A 101 15.01 9.77 -18.51
CA ALA A 101 15.17 9.46 -17.10
C ALA A 101 16.22 10.36 -16.41
N TRP A 102 16.33 11.60 -16.91
CA TRP A 102 17.25 12.60 -16.38
C TRP A 102 17.20 12.74 -14.86
N ASP A 103 16.00 12.78 -14.27
CA ASP A 103 15.85 12.96 -12.83
C ASP A 103 16.43 11.78 -12.05
N VAL A 104 16.19 10.56 -12.52
CA VAL A 104 16.77 9.34 -11.93
C VAL A 104 18.30 9.36 -12.05
N PHE A 105 18.85 9.80 -13.19
CA PHE A 105 20.30 9.86 -13.38
C PHE A 105 21.00 10.90 -12.50
N ASN A 106 20.31 11.97 -12.06
CA ASN A 106 20.87 12.96 -11.14
C ASN A 106 21.11 12.42 -9.73
N MET A 107 20.63 11.22 -9.40
CA MET A 107 20.87 10.57 -8.10
C MET A 107 22.31 10.09 -7.93
N ASN A 108 23.11 10.10 -9.00
CA ASN A 108 24.46 9.56 -9.05
C ASN A 108 25.39 10.55 -9.78
N GLU A 109 26.64 10.67 -9.32
CA GLU A 109 27.64 11.57 -9.93
C GLU A 109 28.16 11.09 -11.31
N GLU A 110 27.72 9.91 -11.75
CA GLU A 110 28.08 9.34 -13.06
C GLU A 110 27.51 10.13 -14.24
N LYS A 111 28.24 10.10 -15.36
CA LYS A 111 27.73 10.65 -16.61
C LYS A 111 26.43 9.95 -17.00
N HIS A 112 25.38 10.72 -17.22
CA HIS A 112 24.06 10.21 -17.60
C HIS A 112 24.10 9.30 -18.85
N ALA A 113 25.07 9.54 -19.75
CA ALA A 113 25.23 8.71 -20.95
C ALA A 113 25.73 7.29 -20.65
N ASP A 114 26.49 7.09 -19.57
CA ASP A 114 26.96 5.76 -19.17
C ASP A 114 25.89 5.06 -18.32
N GLN A 115 25.19 5.80 -17.45
CA GLN A 115 24.00 5.29 -16.74
C GLN A 115 22.92 4.79 -17.73
N ALA A 116 22.65 5.53 -18.82
CA ALA A 116 21.71 5.09 -19.85
C ALA A 116 22.17 3.84 -20.60
N LYS A 117 23.47 3.62 -20.82
CA LYS A 117 23.97 2.37 -21.44
C LYS A 117 23.80 1.19 -20.48
N ASP A 118 24.09 1.38 -19.20
CA ASP A 118 23.95 0.34 -18.19
C ASP A 118 22.49 -0.09 -18.04
N TRP A 119 21.56 0.86 -18.08
CA TRP A 119 20.15 0.53 -18.04
C TRP A 119 19.66 -0.25 -19.26
N VAL A 120 20.17 0.05 -20.46
CA VAL A 120 19.92 -0.77 -21.67
C VAL A 120 20.38 -2.22 -21.45
N LEU A 121 21.51 -2.43 -20.78
CA LEU A 121 22.00 -3.77 -20.46
C LEU A 121 21.09 -4.47 -19.45
N GLU A 122 20.69 -3.78 -18.39
CA GLU A 122 19.77 -4.31 -17.38
C GLU A 122 18.42 -4.72 -18.01
N ILE A 123 17.85 -3.88 -18.88
CA ILE A 123 16.60 -4.18 -19.60
C ILE A 123 16.77 -5.44 -20.45
N LYS A 124 17.91 -5.57 -21.17
CA LYS A 124 18.21 -6.78 -21.96
C LYS A 124 18.34 -8.02 -21.08
N GLU A 125 18.93 -7.90 -19.89
CA GLU A 125 19.09 -9.02 -18.96
C GLU A 125 17.75 -9.45 -18.36
N LYS A 126 16.97 -8.50 -17.83
CA LYS A 126 15.63 -8.77 -17.28
C LYS A 126 14.67 -9.32 -18.34
N SER A 127 14.74 -8.81 -19.57
CA SER A 127 13.91 -9.26 -20.70
C SER A 127 14.03 -10.77 -20.96
N ARG A 128 15.20 -11.39 -20.71
CA ARG A 128 15.38 -12.84 -20.86
C ARG A 128 14.53 -13.65 -19.88
N LEU A 129 14.22 -13.09 -18.71
CA LEU A 129 13.34 -13.73 -17.75
C LEU A 129 11.90 -13.80 -18.29
N TYR A 130 11.43 -12.69 -18.84
CA TYR A 130 10.11 -12.60 -19.47
C TYR A 130 10.02 -13.51 -20.70
N ASP A 131 11.06 -13.59 -21.52
CA ASP A 131 11.11 -14.55 -22.65
C ASP A 131 10.96 -15.99 -22.21
N LYS A 132 11.66 -16.37 -21.14
CA LYS A 132 11.55 -17.71 -20.58
C LYS A 132 10.15 -17.98 -20.03
N ALA A 133 9.49 -16.99 -19.45
CA ALA A 133 8.15 -17.15 -18.90
C ALA A 133 7.11 -17.31 -20.02
N MET A 134 7.21 -16.44 -21.04
CA MET A 134 6.36 -16.45 -22.22
C MET A 134 6.50 -17.74 -23.03
N SER A 135 7.74 -18.19 -23.28
CA SER A 135 7.99 -19.43 -24.04
C SER A 135 7.52 -20.69 -23.31
N ASN A 136 7.55 -20.71 -21.98
CA ASN A 136 7.09 -21.84 -21.17
C ASN A 136 5.62 -21.71 -20.73
N GLN A 137 4.92 -20.64 -21.13
CA GLN A 137 3.57 -20.32 -20.66
C GLN A 137 3.41 -20.42 -19.13
N ASN A 138 4.42 -19.94 -18.38
CA ASN A 138 4.48 -20.10 -16.92
C ASN A 138 5.02 -18.84 -16.25
N LEU A 139 4.17 -18.20 -15.43
CA LEU A 139 4.48 -16.99 -14.67
C LEU A 139 4.97 -17.25 -13.25
N GLY A 140 4.62 -18.38 -12.62
CA GLY A 140 4.83 -18.58 -11.18
C GLY A 140 6.29 -18.59 -10.72
N TRP A 141 7.23 -18.89 -11.63
CA TRP A 141 8.66 -18.73 -11.34
C TRP A 141 9.14 -17.29 -11.58
N LEU A 142 8.61 -16.61 -12.62
CA LEU A 142 8.95 -15.22 -12.93
C LEU A 142 8.51 -14.31 -11.80
N GLU A 143 7.31 -14.52 -11.28
CA GLU A 143 6.75 -13.78 -10.13
C GLU A 143 7.68 -13.89 -8.92
N LYS A 144 8.14 -15.09 -8.58
CA LYS A 144 9.11 -15.27 -7.49
C LYS A 144 10.42 -14.52 -7.71
N GLU A 145 10.88 -14.41 -8.96
CA GLU A 145 12.14 -13.71 -9.27
C GLU A 145 11.97 -12.19 -9.25
N ILE A 146 10.85 -11.64 -9.74
CA ILE A 146 10.66 -10.19 -9.85
C ILE A 146 10.07 -9.56 -8.58
N PHE A 147 9.23 -10.29 -7.84
CA PHE A 147 8.49 -9.78 -6.69
C PHE A 147 9.16 -10.06 -5.34
N ALA A 148 10.23 -10.86 -5.31
CA ALA A 148 10.98 -11.12 -4.07
C ALA A 148 11.45 -9.81 -3.41
N GLY A 149 10.90 -9.49 -2.25
CA GLY A 149 11.24 -8.28 -1.49
C GLY A 149 10.66 -6.97 -2.02
N ARG A 150 9.63 -7.03 -2.89
CA ARG A 150 8.90 -5.86 -3.42
C ARG A 150 7.47 -5.78 -2.86
N GLY A 151 6.76 -4.69 -3.14
CA GLY A 151 5.42 -4.40 -2.59
C GLY A 151 4.24 -5.21 -3.16
N TYR A 152 4.48 -6.11 -4.12
CA TYR A 152 3.47 -7.02 -4.68
C TYR A 152 4.03 -8.43 -4.66
N ASP A 153 3.18 -9.45 -4.49
CA ASP A 153 3.58 -10.87 -4.49
C ASP A 153 3.34 -11.58 -5.84
N THR A 154 2.39 -11.06 -6.64
CA THR A 154 1.99 -11.63 -7.94
C THR A 154 1.63 -10.51 -8.92
N PHE A 155 1.60 -10.82 -10.22
CA PHE A 155 1.09 -9.88 -11.23
C PHE A 155 -0.40 -9.63 -11.06
N LEU A 156 -1.18 -10.59 -10.53
CA LEU A 156 -2.60 -10.38 -10.25
C LEU A 156 -2.80 -9.27 -9.22
N ASN A 157 -2.06 -9.27 -8.11
CA ASN A 157 -2.15 -8.23 -7.08
C ASN A 157 -1.85 -6.84 -7.68
N MET A 158 -0.88 -6.77 -8.62
CA MET A 158 -0.53 -5.54 -9.32
C MET A 158 -1.63 -5.12 -10.31
N LEU A 159 -2.17 -6.03 -11.11
CA LEU A 159 -3.22 -5.76 -12.09
C LEU A 159 -4.52 -5.29 -11.43
N GLU A 160 -4.89 -5.87 -10.29
CA GLU A 160 -6.12 -5.56 -9.53
C GLU A 160 -5.97 -4.33 -8.62
N THR A 161 -4.80 -3.67 -8.59
CA THR A 161 -4.65 -2.41 -7.88
C THR A 161 -5.44 -1.30 -8.58
N ASP A 162 -6.35 -0.64 -7.86
CA ASP A 162 -7.30 0.34 -8.39
C ASP A 162 -6.67 1.39 -9.33
N TRP A 163 -5.56 2.02 -8.92
CA TRP A 163 -4.91 3.06 -9.73
C TRP A 163 -4.13 2.49 -10.92
N ILE A 164 -3.71 1.22 -10.88
CA ILE A 164 -3.00 0.57 -12.00
C ILE A 164 -3.99 0.24 -13.12
N ASN A 165 -5.23 -0.13 -12.76
CA ASN A 165 -6.31 -0.42 -13.69
C ASN A 165 -5.87 -1.34 -14.85
N TYR A 166 -5.32 -2.51 -14.49
CA TYR A 166 -4.77 -3.51 -15.42
C TYR A 166 -3.68 -2.96 -16.36
N GLY A 167 -3.01 -1.87 -16.00
CA GLY A 167 -1.97 -1.22 -16.79
C GLY A 167 -2.38 0.11 -17.42
N LEU A 168 -3.69 0.34 -17.63
CA LEU A 168 -4.16 1.57 -18.26
C LEU A 168 -3.77 2.82 -17.44
N GLY A 169 -3.80 2.73 -16.11
CA GLY A 169 -3.51 3.86 -15.21
C GLY A 169 -2.04 4.28 -15.14
N TYR A 170 -1.12 3.57 -15.78
CA TYR A 170 0.27 4.02 -15.96
C TYR A 170 0.42 5.05 -17.09
N TRP A 171 -0.58 5.17 -17.96
CA TRP A 171 -0.56 6.09 -19.09
C TRP A 171 -1.29 7.38 -18.73
N ASN A 172 -0.86 8.48 -19.33
CA ASN A 172 -1.55 9.77 -19.21
C ASN A 172 -3.00 9.61 -19.73
N ASP A 173 -3.98 10.01 -18.92
CA ASP A 173 -5.40 9.75 -19.20
C ASP A 173 -5.94 10.57 -20.37
N ASP A 174 -5.31 11.69 -20.70
CA ASP A 174 -5.53 12.43 -21.95
C ASP A 174 -5.38 11.52 -23.18
N LEU A 175 -4.51 10.51 -23.12
CA LEU A 175 -4.30 9.55 -24.21
C LEU A 175 -5.47 8.60 -24.41
N TYR A 176 -6.50 8.59 -23.60
CA TYR A 176 -7.62 7.68 -23.84
C TYR A 176 -8.97 8.25 -23.45
N LYS A 177 -8.99 9.45 -22.84
CA LYS A 177 -10.18 10.29 -22.72
C LYS A 177 -10.40 11.14 -23.97
N ASN A 178 -9.31 11.62 -24.61
CA ASN A 178 -9.37 12.50 -25.78
C ASN A 178 -8.78 11.81 -27.03
N PRO A 179 -9.61 11.15 -27.87
CA PRO A 179 -9.14 10.43 -29.06
C PRO A 179 -8.70 11.37 -30.20
N SER A 180 -9.00 12.66 -30.09
CA SER A 180 -8.67 13.67 -31.08
C SER A 180 -7.97 14.87 -30.46
N GLU A 181 -7.23 15.58 -31.30
CA GLU A 181 -6.61 16.86 -30.96
C GLU A 181 -7.24 17.97 -31.80
N THR A 182 -7.42 19.14 -31.21
CA THR A 182 -7.77 20.34 -31.95
C THR A 182 -6.57 20.77 -32.82
N PHE A 183 -6.86 21.25 -34.03
CA PHE A 183 -5.85 21.85 -34.89
C PHE A 183 -6.42 23.07 -35.60
N GLU A 184 -5.56 24.03 -35.89
CA GLU A 184 -5.91 25.26 -36.61
C GLU A 184 -5.35 25.20 -38.03
N ASP A 185 -6.18 25.58 -39.01
CA ASP A 185 -5.77 25.84 -40.39
C ASP A 185 -6.50 27.09 -40.90
N ASN A 186 -5.74 28.05 -41.43
CA ASN A 186 -6.23 29.34 -41.92
C ASN A 186 -7.17 30.10 -40.95
N GLY A 187 -6.92 30.02 -39.64
CA GLY A 187 -7.73 30.71 -38.62
C GLY A 187 -8.99 29.97 -38.17
N PHE A 188 -9.20 28.74 -38.64
CA PHE A 188 -10.33 27.91 -38.22
C PHE A 188 -9.87 26.62 -37.56
N TRP A 189 -10.64 26.17 -36.57
CA TRP A 189 -10.37 24.99 -35.76
C TRP A 189 -11.14 23.77 -36.25
N GLY A 190 -10.45 22.63 -36.23
CA GLY A 190 -10.97 21.30 -36.54
C GLY A 190 -10.42 20.25 -35.58
N LEU A 191 -10.78 18.98 -35.81
CA LEU A 191 -10.31 17.84 -35.02
C LEU A 191 -9.57 16.85 -35.91
N LYS A 192 -8.44 16.34 -35.43
CA LYS A 192 -7.69 15.25 -36.07
C LYS A 192 -7.48 14.10 -35.09
N ASP A 193 -7.43 12.88 -35.60
CA ASP A 193 -6.98 11.73 -34.80
C ASP A 193 -5.46 11.79 -34.57
N ARG A 194 -4.94 10.88 -33.76
CA ARG A 194 -3.50 10.81 -33.45
C ARG A 194 -2.60 10.41 -34.62
N LYS A 195 -3.18 9.85 -35.68
CA LYS A 195 -2.47 9.56 -36.93
C LYS A 195 -2.44 10.79 -37.85
N GLY A 196 -3.03 11.90 -37.42
CA GLY A 196 -3.13 13.14 -38.20
C GLY A 196 -4.28 13.12 -39.21
N ASN A 197 -5.16 12.12 -39.20
CA ASN A 197 -6.33 12.11 -40.07
C ASN A 197 -7.36 13.12 -39.56
N VAL A 198 -7.87 13.96 -40.45
CA VAL A 198 -8.90 14.94 -40.10
C VAL A 198 -10.22 14.21 -39.81
N ILE A 199 -10.70 14.33 -38.58
CA ILE A 199 -12.02 13.84 -38.12
C ILE A 199 -13.08 14.91 -38.40
N THR A 200 -12.76 16.16 -38.07
CA THR A 200 -13.62 17.34 -38.27
C THR A 200 -12.82 18.41 -39.01
N LEU A 201 -13.35 18.88 -40.15
CA LEU A 201 -12.70 19.93 -40.94
C LEU A 201 -12.49 21.22 -40.11
N PRO A 202 -11.46 22.03 -40.41
CA PRO A 202 -11.23 23.30 -39.73
C PRO A 202 -12.27 24.33 -40.16
N VAL A 203 -13.42 24.34 -39.48
CA VAL A 203 -14.60 25.16 -39.85
C VAL A 203 -15.19 25.92 -38.66
N TYR A 204 -14.61 25.78 -37.46
CA TYR A 204 -15.05 26.45 -36.25
C TYR A 204 -14.17 27.67 -36.00
N ASP A 205 -14.75 28.77 -35.53
CA ASP A 205 -14.01 29.94 -35.09
C ASP A 205 -13.15 29.60 -33.86
N GLU A 206 -13.68 28.72 -33.00
CA GLU A 206 -13.02 28.20 -31.81
C GLU A 206 -13.65 26.86 -31.38
N ILE A 207 -12.84 25.94 -30.85
CA ILE A 207 -13.30 24.73 -30.13
C ILE A 207 -12.70 24.83 -28.72
N PHE A 208 -13.56 24.93 -27.71
CA PHE A 208 -13.14 25.04 -26.31
C PHE A 208 -12.65 23.69 -25.77
N ALA A 209 -12.17 23.67 -24.53
CA ALA A 209 -11.68 22.45 -23.90
C ALA A 209 -12.79 21.38 -23.80
N PHE A 210 -12.44 20.14 -24.09
CA PHE A 210 -13.33 19.00 -23.86
C PHE A 210 -13.37 18.65 -22.38
N ASN A 211 -14.57 18.40 -21.85
CA ASN A 211 -14.73 17.85 -20.50
C ASN A 211 -14.44 16.33 -20.46
N ASP A 212 -14.56 15.71 -19.27
CA ASP A 212 -14.33 14.27 -19.10
C ASP A 212 -15.25 13.36 -19.94
N GLU A 213 -16.43 13.85 -20.34
CA GLU A 213 -17.37 13.17 -21.25
C GLU A 213 -17.03 13.39 -22.73
N GLY A 214 -15.94 14.11 -23.01
CA GLY A 214 -15.47 14.42 -24.34
C GLY A 214 -16.32 15.45 -25.07
N ILE A 215 -17.06 16.31 -24.37
CA ILE A 215 -17.91 17.35 -24.96
C ILE A 215 -17.27 18.73 -24.75
N ALA A 216 -17.23 19.53 -25.82
CA ALA A 216 -16.75 20.90 -25.80
C ALA A 216 -17.82 21.86 -26.35
N VAL A 217 -17.78 23.10 -25.88
CA VAL A 217 -18.41 24.23 -26.58
C VAL A 217 -17.66 24.45 -27.89
N ALA A 218 -18.39 24.76 -28.97
CA ALA A 218 -17.81 25.11 -30.26
C ALA A 218 -18.46 26.37 -30.81
N GLN A 219 -17.64 27.28 -31.34
CA GLN A 219 -18.09 28.53 -31.95
C GLN A 219 -17.96 28.45 -33.47
N LYS A 220 -18.97 28.90 -34.20
CA LYS A 220 -18.97 29.01 -35.66
C LYS A 220 -19.81 30.17 -36.14
N ASN A 221 -19.23 31.04 -36.95
CA ASN A 221 -19.83 32.31 -37.39
C ASN A 221 -20.34 33.17 -36.22
N GLY A 222 -19.62 33.18 -35.09
CA GLY A 222 -20.00 33.92 -33.89
C GLY A 222 -21.22 33.38 -33.14
N LYS A 223 -21.63 32.13 -33.40
CA LYS A 223 -22.68 31.41 -32.68
C LYS A 223 -22.11 30.17 -32.01
N PHE A 224 -22.74 29.73 -30.92
CA PHE A 224 -22.24 28.65 -30.07
C PHE A 224 -23.12 27.40 -30.12
N GLY A 225 -22.50 26.25 -29.96
CA GLY A 225 -23.09 24.91 -29.94
C GLY A 225 -22.18 23.92 -29.22
N TYR A 226 -22.45 22.61 -29.35
CA TYR A 226 -21.70 21.56 -28.66
C TYR A 226 -21.19 20.49 -29.63
N LEU A 227 -19.92 20.12 -29.48
CA LEU A 227 -19.20 19.14 -30.30
C LEU A 227 -18.61 18.06 -29.39
N ARG A 228 -18.64 16.80 -29.81
CA ARG A 228 -17.90 15.71 -29.13
C ARG A 228 -16.52 15.52 -29.76
N ASN A 229 -15.55 15.07 -28.97
CA ASN A 229 -14.17 14.79 -29.37
C ASN A 229 -14.02 13.66 -30.41
N ASP A 230 -15.10 12.99 -30.82
CA ASP A 230 -15.13 12.09 -31.96
C ASP A 230 -15.66 12.75 -33.26
N GLY A 231 -15.85 14.07 -33.23
CA GLY A 231 -16.33 14.89 -34.35
C GLY A 231 -17.84 14.94 -34.53
N ARG A 232 -18.63 14.26 -33.67
CA ARG A 232 -20.08 14.35 -33.74
C ARG A 232 -20.55 15.71 -33.20
N VAL A 233 -21.21 16.49 -34.05
CA VAL A 233 -21.96 17.69 -33.64
C VAL A 233 -23.16 17.24 -32.80
N LEU A 234 -23.17 17.62 -31.52
CA LEU A 234 -24.27 17.30 -30.61
C LEU A 234 -25.37 18.35 -30.73
N ILE A 235 -24.97 19.63 -30.76
CA ILE A 235 -25.84 20.78 -30.90
C ILE A 235 -25.21 21.75 -31.91
N GLU A 236 -25.97 22.14 -32.92
CA GLU A 236 -25.51 23.09 -33.94
C GLU A 236 -25.18 24.47 -33.34
N CYS A 237 -24.23 25.18 -33.94
CA CYS A 237 -23.83 26.51 -33.51
C CYS A 237 -24.90 27.56 -33.86
N VAL A 238 -25.93 27.69 -33.03
CA VAL A 238 -27.07 28.59 -33.26
C VAL A 238 -27.35 29.57 -32.12
N TYR A 239 -26.75 29.36 -30.95
CA TYR A 239 -27.00 30.17 -29.75
C TYR A 239 -26.11 31.41 -29.67
N GLU A 240 -26.58 32.45 -28.98
CA GLU A 240 -25.81 33.67 -28.75
C GLU A 240 -24.60 33.43 -27.86
N GLU A 241 -24.76 32.56 -26.87
CA GLU A 241 -23.73 32.10 -25.94
C GLU A 241 -24.05 30.65 -25.54
N ALA A 242 -23.02 29.87 -25.22
CA ALA A 242 -23.16 28.56 -24.60
C ALA A 242 -22.00 28.33 -23.62
N PHE A 243 -22.31 27.74 -22.46
CA PHE A 243 -21.34 27.51 -21.39
C PHE A 243 -20.90 26.05 -21.32
N ASP A 244 -19.87 25.78 -20.52
CA ASP A 244 -19.32 24.43 -20.34
C ASP A 244 -20.42 23.42 -19.92
N PRO A 245 -20.42 22.20 -20.48
CA PRO A 245 -21.42 21.19 -20.14
C PRO A 245 -21.42 20.82 -18.66
N LEU A 246 -22.60 20.80 -18.06
CA LEU A 246 -22.87 20.33 -16.71
C LEU A 246 -23.27 18.85 -16.74
N PHE A 247 -22.67 18.02 -15.89
CA PHE A 247 -23.06 16.62 -15.75
C PHE A 247 -23.97 16.41 -14.55
N ILE A 248 -25.25 16.14 -14.79
CA ILE A 248 -26.30 16.06 -13.77
C ILE A 248 -27.08 14.76 -13.99
N GLU A 249 -27.14 13.90 -12.97
CA GLU A 249 -27.90 12.62 -12.99
C GLU A 249 -27.63 11.75 -14.25
N ASN A 250 -26.36 11.58 -14.61
CA ASN A 250 -25.90 10.84 -15.80
C ASN A 250 -26.32 11.43 -17.15
N LYS A 251 -26.58 12.73 -17.21
CA LYS A 251 -26.87 13.47 -18.44
C LYS A 251 -26.01 14.73 -18.53
N SER A 252 -25.71 15.13 -19.76
CA SER A 252 -25.01 16.39 -20.05
C SER A 252 -26.01 17.48 -20.40
N TYR A 253 -25.99 18.57 -19.63
CA TYR A 253 -26.77 19.77 -19.87
C TYR A 253 -25.85 20.94 -20.23
N GLY A 254 -26.37 21.94 -20.92
CA GLY A 254 -25.65 23.17 -21.26
C GLY A 254 -26.47 24.40 -20.91
N THR A 255 -25.85 25.40 -20.29
CA THR A 255 -26.48 26.73 -20.20
C THR A 255 -26.28 27.43 -21.54
N ILE A 256 -27.36 28.00 -22.09
CA ILE A 256 -27.38 28.67 -23.40
C ILE A 256 -28.11 30.02 -23.30
N GLU A 257 -27.77 30.95 -24.19
CA GLU A 257 -28.46 32.24 -24.29
C GLU A 257 -29.19 32.44 -25.62
N VAL A 258 -30.41 32.97 -25.50
CA VAL A 258 -31.26 33.45 -26.61
C VAL A 258 -31.84 34.81 -26.21
N ASP A 259 -31.71 35.83 -27.06
CA ASP A 259 -32.15 37.21 -26.77
C ASP A 259 -31.61 37.75 -25.43
N LYS A 260 -30.34 37.41 -25.10
CA LYS A 260 -29.69 37.73 -23.81
C LYS A 260 -30.42 37.17 -22.58
N LYS A 261 -31.12 36.04 -22.74
CA LYS A 261 -31.77 35.31 -21.66
C LYS A 261 -31.21 33.90 -21.58
N ALA A 262 -30.83 33.50 -20.38
CA ALA A 262 -30.25 32.20 -20.09
C ALA A 262 -31.35 31.13 -19.93
N GLY A 263 -31.06 29.93 -20.42
CA GLY A 263 -31.84 28.71 -20.22
C GLY A 263 -30.92 27.48 -20.20
N LEU A 264 -31.50 26.29 -20.04
CA LEU A 264 -30.78 25.02 -19.95
C LEU A 264 -31.25 24.07 -21.05
N ILE A 265 -30.32 23.47 -21.79
CA ILE A 265 -30.57 22.49 -22.84
C ILE A 265 -30.02 21.11 -22.43
N ASP A 266 -30.76 20.04 -22.71
CA ASP A 266 -30.23 18.67 -22.69
C ASP A 266 -29.39 18.48 -23.97
N ILE A 267 -28.08 18.32 -23.83
CA ILE A 267 -27.14 18.29 -24.97
C ILE A 267 -27.35 17.04 -25.83
N ALA A 268 -27.84 15.94 -25.24
CA ALA A 268 -28.04 14.70 -25.98
C ALA A 268 -29.28 14.74 -26.87
N THR A 269 -30.35 15.42 -26.42
CA THR A 269 -31.63 15.48 -27.14
C THR A 269 -31.85 16.79 -27.89
N GLY A 270 -31.18 17.87 -27.47
CA GLY A 270 -31.43 19.24 -27.93
C GLY A 270 -32.70 19.86 -27.36
N GLU A 271 -33.35 19.23 -26.38
CA GLU A 271 -34.56 19.75 -25.75
C GLU A 271 -34.22 20.82 -24.70
N ILE A 272 -34.99 21.91 -24.70
CA ILE A 272 -34.86 22.98 -23.70
C ILE A 272 -35.51 22.50 -22.39
N ALA A 273 -34.69 22.19 -21.39
CA ALA A 273 -35.12 21.77 -20.05
C ALA A 273 -35.61 22.96 -19.21
N ILE A 274 -34.86 24.08 -19.26
CA ILE A 274 -35.25 25.35 -18.62
C ILE A 274 -35.36 26.42 -19.71
N PRO A 275 -36.53 27.06 -19.89
CA PRO A 275 -36.71 28.08 -20.92
C PRO A 275 -35.72 29.24 -20.79
N CYS A 276 -35.28 29.78 -21.93
CA CYS A 276 -34.41 30.96 -22.01
C CYS A 276 -35.15 32.25 -21.64
N GLU A 277 -35.45 32.45 -20.36
CA GLU A 277 -36.20 33.61 -19.85
C GLU A 277 -35.56 34.29 -18.62
N TYR A 278 -34.42 33.77 -18.17
CA TYR A 278 -33.72 34.26 -16.98
C TYR A 278 -32.62 35.25 -17.36
N ASP A 279 -32.45 36.27 -16.52
CA ASP A 279 -31.34 37.23 -16.64
C ASP A 279 -29.98 36.56 -16.32
N GLU A 280 -30.02 35.52 -15.49
CA GLU A 280 -28.85 34.77 -15.01
C GLU A 280 -29.34 33.37 -14.58
N LEU A 281 -28.62 32.32 -14.95
CA LEU A 281 -28.93 30.94 -14.57
C LEU A 281 -27.62 30.22 -14.20
N GLU A 282 -27.38 30.09 -12.90
CA GLU A 282 -26.15 29.52 -12.36
C GLU A 282 -26.43 28.24 -11.59
N LEU A 283 -25.61 27.20 -11.81
CA LEU A 283 -25.69 25.95 -11.05
C LEU A 283 -25.34 26.24 -9.58
N LEU A 284 -26.30 26.00 -8.69
CA LEU A 284 -26.14 26.14 -7.24
C LEU A 284 -25.63 24.85 -6.61
N TRP A 285 -26.10 23.68 -7.08
CA TRP A 285 -25.67 22.39 -6.56
C TRP A 285 -25.69 21.31 -7.65
N TYR A 286 -24.70 20.41 -7.61
CA TYR A 286 -24.44 19.43 -8.67
C TYR A 286 -25.60 18.45 -8.93
N SER A 287 -26.55 18.31 -7.99
CA SER A 287 -27.77 17.53 -8.21
C SER A 287 -28.83 18.25 -9.07
N GLY A 288 -28.49 19.39 -9.69
CA GLY A 288 -29.37 20.10 -10.61
C GLY A 288 -30.25 21.18 -9.99
N LEU A 289 -29.77 21.84 -8.93
CA LEU A 289 -30.41 23.05 -8.40
C LEU A 289 -29.72 24.29 -8.96
N PHE A 290 -30.50 25.30 -9.35
CA PHE A 290 -30.00 26.52 -9.97
C PHE A 290 -30.47 27.77 -9.22
N ASN A 291 -29.57 28.75 -9.12
CA ASN A 291 -29.93 30.14 -8.89
C ASN A 291 -30.43 30.72 -10.21
N ALA A 292 -31.72 31.05 -10.27
CA ALA A 292 -32.33 31.64 -11.45
C ALA A 292 -32.78 33.08 -11.15
N LYS A 293 -32.18 34.05 -11.84
CA LYS A 293 -32.48 35.47 -11.68
C LYS A 293 -33.49 35.91 -12.73
N LYS A 294 -34.60 36.50 -12.28
CA LYS A 294 -35.61 37.06 -13.18
C LYS A 294 -36.22 38.29 -12.53
N GLU A 295 -36.19 39.41 -13.25
CA GLU A 295 -36.71 40.71 -12.78
C GLU A 295 -35.99 41.21 -11.52
N GLY A 296 -34.67 41.02 -11.47
CA GLY A 296 -33.82 41.48 -10.38
C GLY A 296 -33.82 40.61 -9.11
N LYS A 297 -34.59 39.51 -9.09
CA LYS A 297 -34.67 38.60 -7.94
C LYS A 297 -34.23 37.18 -8.28
N TYR A 298 -33.47 36.59 -7.36
CA TYR A 298 -33.08 35.18 -7.38
C TYR A 298 -34.17 34.29 -6.79
N ARG A 299 -34.33 33.10 -7.38
CA ARG A 299 -35.11 31.98 -6.89
C ARG A 299 -34.34 30.69 -7.13
N VAL A 300 -34.57 29.68 -6.30
CA VAL A 300 -33.99 28.34 -6.51
C VAL A 300 -34.96 27.50 -7.31
N ILE A 301 -34.51 26.96 -8.44
CA ILE A 301 -35.27 26.03 -9.30
C ILE A 301 -34.50 24.72 -9.48
N ASP A 302 -35.21 23.65 -9.81
CA ASP A 302 -34.61 22.40 -10.29
C ASP A 302 -34.42 22.36 -11.82
N ILE A 303 -33.88 21.25 -12.34
CA ILE A 303 -33.68 21.00 -13.78
C ILE A 303 -34.96 21.06 -14.62
N SER A 304 -36.15 20.93 -14.03
CA SER A 304 -37.43 21.06 -14.72
C SER A 304 -37.96 22.49 -14.75
N GLY A 305 -37.26 23.42 -14.09
CA GLY A 305 -37.68 24.80 -13.89
C GLY A 305 -38.68 24.97 -12.74
N GLN A 306 -38.94 23.92 -11.93
CA GLN A 306 -39.83 24.02 -10.79
C GLN A 306 -39.15 24.79 -9.65
N GLN A 307 -39.84 25.80 -9.11
CA GLN A 307 -39.36 26.55 -7.96
C GLN A 307 -39.39 25.70 -6.68
N ILE A 308 -38.23 25.60 -6.02
CA ILE A 308 -37.99 24.77 -4.84
C ILE A 308 -38.16 25.59 -3.56
N ILE A 309 -37.51 26.75 -3.47
CA ILE A 309 -37.68 27.67 -2.34
C ILE A 309 -38.75 28.70 -2.70
N ALA A 310 -39.80 28.79 -1.88
CA ALA A 310 -40.92 29.71 -2.12
C ALA A 310 -40.52 31.21 -2.03
N ASP A 311 -39.51 31.52 -1.22
CA ASP A 311 -39.01 32.88 -1.02
C ASP A 311 -38.16 33.37 -2.21
N TYR A 312 -38.29 34.65 -2.53
CA TYR A 312 -37.39 35.36 -3.44
C TYR A 312 -36.28 36.08 -2.65
N SER A 313 -35.15 36.32 -3.30
CA SER A 313 -34.01 37.02 -2.72
C SER A 313 -33.43 38.06 -3.69
N GLU A 314 -32.90 39.18 -3.17
CA GLU A 314 -32.15 40.16 -3.97
C GLU A 314 -30.72 39.65 -4.26
N ASP A 315 -30.17 38.84 -3.35
CA ASP A 315 -28.87 38.17 -3.47
C ASP A 315 -29.06 36.68 -3.82
N PRO A 316 -28.10 36.03 -4.51
CA PRO A 316 -28.17 34.61 -4.81
C PRO A 316 -28.18 33.75 -3.53
N PHE A 317 -28.79 32.57 -3.62
CA PHE A 317 -28.67 31.53 -2.59
C PHE A 317 -27.29 30.88 -2.69
N ASP A 318 -26.85 30.30 -1.58
CA ASP A 318 -25.57 29.60 -1.47
C ASP A 318 -25.84 28.24 -0.78
N TYR A 319 -24.86 27.35 -0.76
CA TYR A 319 -24.99 26.03 -0.13
C TYR A 319 -23.96 25.83 0.98
N ASP A 320 -24.32 25.02 1.96
CA ASP A 320 -23.47 24.59 3.07
C ASP A 320 -23.11 23.11 2.86
N TYR A 321 -21.91 22.68 3.25
CA TYR A 321 -21.44 21.29 3.16
C TYR A 321 -22.27 20.30 4.00
N SER A 322 -23.21 20.79 4.80
CA SER A 322 -24.21 20.00 5.52
C SER A 322 -25.46 19.64 4.70
N GLU A 323 -25.38 19.68 3.36
CA GLU A 323 -26.51 19.44 2.43
C GLU A 323 -27.69 20.40 2.62
N LEU A 324 -27.38 21.67 2.85
CA LEU A 324 -28.38 22.73 3.06
C LEU A 324 -28.14 23.89 2.09
N LEU A 325 -29.23 24.55 1.71
CA LEU A 325 -29.19 25.86 1.06
C LEU A 325 -29.32 26.95 2.10
N TYR A 326 -28.76 28.11 1.82
CA TYR A 326 -28.95 29.27 2.67
C TYR A 326 -28.93 30.59 1.93
N ARG A 327 -29.48 31.61 2.58
CA ARG A 327 -29.25 33.02 2.22
C ARG A 327 -28.73 33.80 3.41
N LYS A 328 -27.80 34.71 3.17
CA LYS A 328 -27.24 35.59 4.21
C LYS A 328 -28.28 36.65 4.60
N GLN A 329 -28.39 36.94 5.89
CA GLN A 329 -29.27 38.00 6.35
C GLN A 329 -28.50 39.31 6.55
N ALA A 330 -28.87 40.33 5.78
CA ALA A 330 -28.25 41.65 5.82
C ALA A 330 -28.19 42.21 7.26
N GLY A 331 -27.00 42.67 7.66
CA GLY A 331 -26.78 43.28 8.98
C GLY A 331 -26.72 42.29 10.15
N THR A 332 -26.72 40.97 9.90
CA THR A 332 -26.58 39.95 10.95
C THR A 332 -25.54 38.90 10.58
N SER A 333 -25.11 38.09 11.55
CA SER A 333 -24.28 36.91 11.29
C SER A 333 -25.10 35.64 11.06
N LYS A 334 -26.41 35.77 10.82
CA LYS A 334 -27.31 34.63 10.61
C LYS A 334 -27.50 34.37 9.11
N ARG A 335 -27.84 33.12 8.83
CA ARG A 335 -28.23 32.59 7.54
C ARG A 335 -29.62 31.98 7.70
N ALA A 336 -30.51 32.24 6.76
CA ALA A 336 -31.78 31.53 6.66
C ALA A 336 -31.52 30.22 5.92
N TYR A 337 -31.69 29.09 6.60
CA TYR A 337 -31.35 27.76 6.11
C TYR A 337 -32.57 27.02 5.58
N TYR A 338 -32.36 26.28 4.48
CA TYR A 338 -33.37 25.48 3.79
C TYR A 338 -32.79 24.11 3.43
N THR A 339 -33.60 23.06 3.41
CA THR A 339 -33.20 21.77 2.81
C THR A 339 -33.11 21.90 1.28
N PHE A 340 -32.49 20.93 0.59
CA PHE A 340 -32.54 20.86 -0.88
C PHE A 340 -33.96 20.70 -1.44
N GLY A 341 -34.91 20.23 -0.63
CA GLY A 341 -36.35 20.23 -0.97
C GLY A 341 -37.07 21.55 -0.70
N GLY A 342 -36.36 22.60 -0.25
CA GLY A 342 -36.91 23.94 -0.01
C GLY A 342 -37.59 24.14 1.34
N VAL A 343 -37.46 23.19 2.28
CA VAL A 343 -38.05 23.33 3.63
C VAL A 343 -37.22 24.28 4.47
N PHE A 344 -37.83 25.35 4.98
CA PHE A 344 -37.17 26.31 5.86
C PHE A 344 -36.92 25.74 7.26
N LEU A 345 -35.66 25.72 7.69
CA LEU A 345 -35.23 25.17 8.98
C LEU A 345 -35.07 26.23 10.07
N GLY A 346 -34.92 27.50 9.69
CA GLY A 346 -34.75 28.62 10.60
C GLY A 346 -33.53 29.49 10.31
N GLU A 347 -33.29 30.46 11.19
CA GLU A 347 -32.19 31.42 11.06
C GLU A 347 -31.09 31.15 12.09
N TYR A 348 -29.93 30.70 11.61
CA TYR A 348 -28.83 30.29 12.47
C TYR A 348 -27.51 30.90 11.98
N PRO A 349 -26.52 31.10 12.88
CA PRO A 349 -25.13 31.24 12.46
C PRO A 349 -24.66 30.03 11.65
N GLU A 350 -23.57 30.22 10.92
CA GLU A 350 -22.83 29.13 10.28
C GLU A 350 -22.42 28.03 11.27
N ASP A 351 -22.33 26.78 10.79
CA ASP A 351 -21.92 25.57 11.53
C ASP A 351 -22.80 25.18 12.75
N VAL A 352 -24.00 25.74 12.86
CA VAL A 352 -24.91 25.48 13.99
C VAL A 352 -25.81 24.28 13.75
N LEU A 353 -26.31 24.09 12.53
CA LEU A 353 -27.17 22.96 12.20
C LEU A 353 -26.34 21.70 11.99
N THR A 354 -26.86 20.56 12.41
CA THR A 354 -26.25 19.26 12.19
C THR A 354 -27.35 18.28 11.85
N HIS A 355 -27.17 17.58 10.72
CA HIS A 355 -28.09 16.57 10.24
C HIS A 355 -28.19 15.40 11.23
N ILE A 356 -29.36 14.79 11.31
CA ILE A 356 -29.63 13.57 12.07
C ILE A 356 -29.95 12.46 11.06
N SER A 357 -31.20 12.03 10.96
CA SER A 357 -31.65 11.06 9.97
C SER A 357 -33.06 11.41 9.52
N GLU A 358 -33.44 10.96 8.33
CA GLU A 358 -34.75 11.24 7.73
C GLU A 358 -35.07 12.76 7.65
N GLY A 359 -34.04 13.59 7.40
CA GLY A 359 -34.19 15.05 7.26
C GLY A 359 -34.39 15.81 8.59
N TYR A 360 -34.18 15.16 9.74
CA TYR A 360 -34.14 15.86 11.02
C TYR A 360 -32.80 16.56 11.22
N TYR A 361 -32.81 17.64 11.98
CA TYR A 361 -31.61 18.42 12.33
C TYR A 361 -31.61 18.77 13.82
N PHE A 362 -30.45 19.06 14.38
CA PHE A 362 -30.37 19.80 15.63
C PHE A 362 -29.50 21.04 15.49
N ALA A 363 -29.91 22.12 16.15
CA ALA A 363 -29.15 23.34 16.29
C ALA A 363 -28.31 23.28 17.56
N LYS A 364 -26.99 23.30 17.41
CA LYS A 364 -26.01 23.34 18.51
C LYS A 364 -26.16 24.63 19.35
N PRO A 365 -25.74 24.61 20.63
CA PRO A 365 -25.66 25.82 21.43
C PRO A 365 -24.76 26.86 20.75
N ASN A 366 -25.22 28.10 20.70
CA ASN A 366 -24.56 29.22 20.05
C ASN A 366 -24.84 30.53 20.81
N LYS A 367 -24.32 31.66 20.30
CA LYS A 367 -24.45 32.96 20.96
C LYS A 367 -25.89 33.46 21.13
N PHE A 368 -26.83 32.95 20.33
CA PHE A 368 -28.25 33.31 20.38
C PHE A 368 -29.11 32.26 21.11
N GLN A 369 -28.65 31.02 21.22
CA GLN A 369 -29.38 29.89 21.78
C GLN A 369 -28.45 29.06 22.68
N LYS A 370 -28.67 29.04 24.00
CA LYS A 370 -27.75 28.39 24.96
C LYS A 370 -27.88 26.87 25.07
N LYS A 371 -28.97 26.31 24.55
CA LYS A 371 -29.30 24.88 24.59
C LYS A 371 -29.51 24.34 23.19
N ILE A 372 -29.71 23.03 23.05
CA ILE A 372 -29.97 22.40 21.76
C ILE A 372 -31.47 22.50 21.43
N ASN A 373 -31.76 22.77 20.16
CA ASN A 373 -33.11 22.66 19.57
C ASN A 373 -33.08 21.54 18.52
N ILE A 374 -34.12 20.72 18.48
CA ILE A 374 -34.28 19.64 17.50
C ILE A 374 -35.38 20.04 16.53
N ILE A 375 -35.09 19.95 15.24
CA ILE A 375 -35.91 20.40 14.13
C ILE A 375 -36.31 19.17 13.32
N LYS A 376 -37.59 19.05 13.00
CA LYS A 376 -38.14 17.97 12.17
C LYS A 376 -37.85 18.21 10.69
N SER A 377 -38.07 17.20 9.87
CA SER A 377 -37.94 17.27 8.42
C SER A 377 -38.91 18.25 7.73
N ASP A 378 -40.00 18.64 8.39
CA ASP A 378 -40.93 19.67 7.92
C ASP A 378 -40.54 21.10 8.40
N GLY A 379 -39.39 21.25 9.06
CA GLY A 379 -38.91 22.52 9.61
C GLY A 379 -39.54 22.92 10.96
N SER A 380 -40.52 22.18 11.47
CA SER A 380 -41.11 22.44 12.77
C SER A 380 -40.20 21.99 13.91
N LEU A 381 -40.33 22.64 15.08
CA LEU A 381 -39.56 22.27 16.27
C LEU A 381 -40.09 20.96 16.87
N LEU A 382 -39.23 19.96 17.04
CA LEU A 382 -39.53 18.74 17.80
C LEU A 382 -39.42 18.99 19.30
N ASP A 383 -38.29 19.56 19.74
CA ASP A 383 -38.02 19.87 21.14
C ASP A 383 -36.97 20.99 21.27
N SER A 384 -36.96 21.67 22.42
CA SER A 384 -36.00 22.72 22.77
C SER A 384 -35.46 22.55 24.19
N GLU A 385 -34.47 23.35 24.55
CA GLU A 385 -33.81 23.28 25.87
C GLU A 385 -33.17 21.92 26.15
N VAL A 386 -32.68 21.24 25.10
CA VAL A 386 -32.01 19.94 25.20
C VAL A 386 -30.58 20.13 25.72
N ASP A 387 -30.17 19.27 26.67
CA ASP A 387 -28.89 19.34 27.37
C ASP A 387 -27.75 18.75 26.54
N SER A 388 -27.97 17.61 25.89
CA SER A 388 -26.99 16.93 25.04
C SER A 388 -27.66 16.00 24.04
N MET A 389 -27.03 15.79 22.89
CA MET A 389 -27.47 14.85 21.85
C MET A 389 -26.59 13.60 21.84
N MET A 390 -27.16 12.47 21.46
CA MET A 390 -26.47 11.25 21.05
C MET A 390 -27.02 10.85 19.68
N VAL A 391 -26.28 11.23 18.64
CA VAL A 391 -26.55 10.85 17.26
C VAL A 391 -25.67 9.64 16.94
N MET A 392 -26.30 8.59 16.42
CA MET A 392 -25.62 7.40 15.91
C MET A 392 -25.47 7.60 14.40
N GLY A 393 -24.28 7.28 13.85
CA GLY A 393 -23.73 7.49 12.49
C GLY A 393 -24.60 8.05 11.34
N ASP A 394 -23.94 8.60 10.32
CA ASP A 394 -24.62 9.40 9.28
C ASP A 394 -25.49 8.59 8.29
N TYR A 395 -25.41 7.24 8.26
CA TYR A 395 -26.11 6.43 7.25
C TYR A 395 -26.95 5.29 7.85
N GLY A 396 -28.27 5.34 7.60
CA GLY A 396 -29.22 4.24 7.82
C GLY A 396 -29.88 4.15 9.19
N TYR A 397 -29.55 5.03 10.14
CA TYR A 397 -30.16 5.04 11.48
C TYR A 397 -31.55 5.68 11.44
N THR A 398 -32.52 5.07 12.10
CA THR A 398 -33.90 5.58 12.18
C THR A 398 -34.24 6.15 13.55
N SER A 399 -33.24 6.30 14.41
CA SER A 399 -33.43 6.81 15.77
C SER A 399 -32.21 7.56 16.30
N PHE A 400 -32.46 8.48 17.22
CA PHE A 400 -31.44 9.18 17.99
C PHE A 400 -31.88 9.29 19.45
N ALA A 401 -30.93 9.59 20.33
CA ALA A 401 -31.23 9.86 21.72
C ALA A 401 -30.78 11.25 22.13
N TYR A 402 -31.45 11.84 23.11
CA TYR A 402 -31.06 13.13 23.67
C TYR A 402 -31.37 13.19 25.16
N LYS A 403 -30.63 14.04 25.87
CA LYS A 403 -30.81 14.26 27.29
C LYS A 403 -31.47 15.61 27.51
N LYS A 404 -32.51 15.65 28.33
CA LYS A 404 -33.20 16.88 28.73
C LYS A 404 -33.62 16.78 30.18
N ALA A 405 -33.37 17.83 30.96
CA ALA A 405 -33.68 17.87 32.39
C ALA A 405 -33.12 16.67 33.17
N LYS A 406 -31.92 16.21 32.79
CA LYS A 406 -31.21 15.03 33.33
C LYS A 406 -31.79 13.65 32.96
N GLU A 407 -32.81 13.56 32.12
CA GLU A 407 -33.38 12.30 31.65
C GLU A 407 -33.08 12.08 30.17
N TRP A 408 -32.86 10.82 29.79
CA TRP A 408 -32.62 10.46 28.38
C TRP A 408 -33.94 10.10 27.69
N HIS A 409 -34.07 10.52 26.44
CA HIS A 409 -35.19 10.22 25.56
C HIS A 409 -34.64 9.61 24.26
N ILE A 410 -35.35 8.63 23.71
CA ILE A 410 -35.04 8.02 22.42
C ILE A 410 -36.20 8.35 21.48
N TYR A 411 -35.89 8.83 20.28
CA TYR A 411 -36.88 9.21 19.28
C TYR A 411 -36.58 8.48 17.97
N ASN A 412 -37.60 7.87 17.37
CA ASN A 412 -37.49 7.23 16.07
C ASN A 412 -37.99 8.20 14.98
N THR A 413 -37.07 8.62 14.09
CA THR A 413 -37.32 9.60 13.04
C THR A 413 -38.23 9.06 11.94
N LYS A 414 -38.20 7.76 11.68
CA LYS A 414 -39.05 7.11 10.67
C LYS A 414 -40.51 6.99 11.11
N SER A 415 -40.76 6.60 12.36
CA SER A 415 -42.13 6.53 12.90
C SER A 415 -42.64 7.87 13.43
N GLY A 416 -41.74 8.81 13.72
CA GLY A 416 -42.08 10.09 14.34
C GLY A 416 -42.47 9.97 15.81
N GLU A 417 -42.06 8.90 16.50
CA GLU A 417 -42.49 8.59 17.86
C GLU A 417 -41.33 8.49 18.87
N PHE A 418 -41.60 8.89 20.11
CA PHE A 418 -40.75 8.56 21.25
C PHE A 418 -40.81 7.06 21.56
N ARG A 419 -39.64 6.48 21.83
CA ARG A 419 -39.47 5.11 22.30
C ARG A 419 -39.46 5.07 23.83
N LEU A 420 -39.86 3.93 24.40
CA LEU A 420 -39.91 3.71 25.84
C LEU A 420 -40.74 4.79 26.59
N LYS A 421 -41.90 5.18 26.03
CA LYS A 421 -42.81 6.19 26.62
C LYS A 421 -43.20 5.78 28.04
N GLY A 422 -42.95 6.66 29.01
CA GLY A 422 -43.26 6.42 30.43
C GLY A 422 -42.19 5.61 31.19
N HIS A 423 -41.13 5.17 30.53
CA HIS A 423 -39.99 4.51 31.15
C HIS A 423 -38.85 5.51 31.36
N ARG A 424 -38.27 5.53 32.56
CA ARG A 424 -37.22 6.50 32.90
C ARG A 424 -35.84 5.93 32.56
N ILE A 425 -35.17 6.55 31.59
CA ILE A 425 -33.81 6.19 31.17
C ILE A 425 -32.80 7.04 31.94
N GLU A 426 -32.01 6.42 32.81
CA GLU A 426 -30.99 7.14 33.60
C GLU A 426 -29.73 7.42 32.79
N ASN A 427 -29.28 6.43 32.01
CA ASN A 427 -28.13 6.60 31.13
C ASN A 427 -28.22 5.76 29.85
N ILE A 428 -27.56 6.25 28.81
CA ILE A 428 -27.31 5.52 27.58
C ILE A 428 -25.79 5.42 27.41
N HIS A 429 -25.28 4.21 27.24
CA HIS A 429 -23.86 3.90 27.19
C HIS A 429 -23.40 3.75 25.74
N ARG A 430 -22.21 4.29 25.45
CA ARG A 430 -21.60 4.24 24.13
C ARG A 430 -20.18 3.70 24.23
N ASP A 431 -19.83 2.81 23.32
CA ASP A 431 -18.48 2.29 23.13
C ASP A 431 -18.14 2.27 21.62
N TRP A 432 -17.01 1.67 21.26
CA TRP A 432 -16.54 1.64 19.88
C TRP A 432 -17.42 0.82 18.94
N TYR A 433 -18.11 -0.23 19.42
CA TYR A 433 -18.93 -1.07 18.55
C TYR A 433 -20.38 -0.59 18.48
N THR A 434 -20.94 -0.08 19.59
CA THR A 434 -22.35 0.36 19.60
C THR A 434 -22.62 1.51 18.65
N GLN A 435 -21.61 2.32 18.31
CA GLN A 435 -21.77 3.35 17.28
C GLN A 435 -22.02 2.79 15.87
N PHE A 436 -21.65 1.53 15.59
CA PHE A 436 -21.88 0.85 14.32
C PHE A 436 -23.14 -0.04 14.33
N MET A 437 -23.78 -0.19 15.49
CA MET A 437 -25.01 -0.99 15.63
C MET A 437 -26.22 -0.11 15.36
N ARG A 438 -26.98 -0.43 14.31
CA ARG A 438 -28.12 0.38 13.87
C ARG A 438 -29.25 0.36 14.88
N ASP A 439 -29.58 1.54 15.42
CA ASP A 439 -30.72 1.75 16.33
C ASP A 439 -30.69 0.93 17.65
N ILE A 440 -29.51 0.42 18.05
CA ILE A 440 -29.31 -0.33 19.30
C ILE A 440 -28.76 0.57 20.41
N PHE A 441 -29.45 0.58 21.56
CA PHE A 441 -29.08 1.37 22.71
C PHE A 441 -28.77 0.49 23.92
N LEU A 442 -27.56 0.63 24.48
CA LEU A 442 -27.22 0.12 25.79
C LEU A 442 -27.76 1.08 26.84
N ILE A 443 -28.79 0.66 27.56
CA ILE A 443 -29.52 1.48 28.53
C ILE A 443 -29.16 1.02 29.93
N SER A 444 -29.01 1.97 30.86
CA SER A 444 -29.18 1.68 32.28
C SER A 444 -30.30 2.51 32.87
N ASP A 445 -31.11 1.85 33.70
CA ASP A 445 -32.21 2.43 34.45
C ASP A 445 -32.19 1.93 35.91
N GLU A 446 -33.26 2.21 36.66
CA GLU A 446 -33.41 1.80 38.06
C GLU A 446 -33.32 0.28 38.29
N ASN A 447 -33.60 -0.52 37.25
CA ASN A 447 -33.54 -1.97 37.32
C ASN A 447 -32.15 -2.49 36.93
N GLY A 448 -31.33 -1.77 36.18
CA GLY A 448 -29.97 -2.20 35.81
C GLY A 448 -29.67 -1.94 34.34
N TRP A 449 -28.71 -2.67 33.77
CA TRP A 449 -28.35 -2.55 32.35
C TRP A 449 -29.29 -3.37 31.47
N GLY A 450 -29.56 -2.92 30.25
CA GLY A 450 -30.30 -3.63 29.21
C GLY A 450 -29.89 -3.20 27.80
N VAL A 451 -30.38 -3.94 26.80
CA VAL A 451 -30.13 -3.69 25.37
C VAL A 451 -31.47 -3.50 24.66
N TYR A 452 -31.68 -2.33 24.08
CA TYR A 452 -32.94 -1.94 23.45
C TYR A 452 -32.76 -1.65 21.97
N ASN A 453 -33.64 -2.20 21.13
CA ASN A 453 -33.70 -1.92 19.70
C ASN A 453 -34.81 -0.90 19.43
N ALA A 454 -34.42 0.31 19.07
CA ALA A 454 -35.33 1.43 18.83
C ALA A 454 -35.97 1.43 17.43
N ALA A 455 -35.44 0.65 16.48
CA ALA A 455 -36.10 0.45 15.18
C ALA A 455 -37.35 -0.42 15.34
N ASP A 456 -37.19 -1.54 16.05
CA ASP A 456 -38.26 -2.55 16.26
C ASP A 456 -39.15 -2.27 17.48
N ASP A 457 -38.80 -1.26 18.28
CA ASP A 457 -39.47 -0.94 19.54
C ASP A 457 -39.55 -2.12 20.52
N ARG A 458 -38.42 -2.81 20.72
CA ARG A 458 -38.35 -3.97 21.64
C ARG A 458 -37.05 -4.03 22.42
N TRP A 459 -37.13 -4.60 23.61
CA TRP A 459 -35.95 -5.03 24.36
C TRP A 459 -35.37 -6.30 23.71
N LEU A 460 -34.08 -6.26 23.39
CA LEU A 460 -33.29 -7.45 23.05
C LEU A 460 -32.86 -8.16 24.34
N LEU A 461 -32.45 -7.37 25.33
CA LEU A 461 -32.25 -7.79 26.72
C LEU A 461 -32.92 -6.77 27.64
N PRO A 462 -34.05 -7.09 28.29
CA PRO A 462 -34.69 -6.21 29.26
C PRO A 462 -33.73 -5.81 30.39
N SER A 463 -33.87 -4.61 30.92
CA SER A 463 -33.06 -4.19 32.06
C SER A 463 -33.32 -5.08 33.29
N SER A 464 -32.24 -5.46 33.99
CA SER A 464 -32.31 -6.40 35.10
C SER A 464 -31.28 -6.10 36.18
N ALA A 465 -31.66 -6.30 37.46
CA ALA A 465 -30.80 -6.03 38.61
C ALA A 465 -29.61 -7.00 38.69
N GLU A 466 -29.71 -8.11 37.96
CA GLU A 466 -28.65 -9.09 37.78
C GLU A 466 -27.56 -8.58 36.82
N TYR A 467 -27.90 -7.74 35.85
CA TYR A 467 -27.00 -7.24 34.82
C TYR A 467 -26.22 -6.04 35.35
N LYS A 468 -25.01 -6.29 35.87
CA LYS A 468 -24.16 -5.25 36.47
C LYS A 468 -23.53 -4.34 35.44
N LYS A 469 -23.25 -4.88 34.26
CA LYS A 469 -22.74 -4.14 33.11
C LYS A 469 -22.97 -4.95 31.84
N ILE A 470 -23.22 -4.28 30.72
CA ILE A 470 -23.22 -4.88 29.39
C ILE A 470 -22.16 -4.16 28.57
N GLU A 471 -21.29 -4.92 27.91
CA GLU A 471 -20.24 -4.39 27.04
C GLU A 471 -20.35 -5.07 25.68
N SER A 472 -20.22 -4.29 24.60
CA SER A 472 -20.06 -4.89 23.29
C SER A 472 -18.66 -5.52 23.18
N CYS A 473 -18.57 -6.63 22.45
CA CYS A 473 -17.32 -7.35 22.24
C CYS A 473 -16.88 -7.29 20.78
N ARG A 474 -17.70 -7.84 19.87
CA ARG A 474 -17.39 -7.87 18.44
C ARG A 474 -18.68 -8.03 17.66
N GLU A 475 -18.77 -7.32 16.53
CA GLU A 475 -19.99 -7.29 15.70
C GLU A 475 -21.21 -6.96 16.56
N GLU A 476 -22.20 -7.86 16.60
CA GLU A 476 -23.50 -7.72 17.26
C GLU A 476 -23.54 -8.52 18.58
N ILE A 477 -22.37 -8.84 19.15
CA ILE A 477 -22.26 -9.66 20.37
C ILE A 477 -21.92 -8.79 21.58
N PHE A 478 -22.68 -9.01 22.65
CA PHE A 478 -22.52 -8.34 23.94
C PHE A 478 -22.14 -9.34 25.03
N ARG A 479 -21.17 -9.01 25.89
CA ARG A 479 -20.98 -9.71 27.16
C ARG A 479 -21.77 -9.03 28.27
N VAL A 480 -22.53 -9.82 29.01
CA VAL A 480 -23.34 -9.38 30.15
C VAL A 480 -22.66 -9.85 31.42
N ILE A 481 -22.25 -8.90 32.25
CA ILE A 481 -21.52 -9.14 33.49
C ILE A 481 -22.51 -9.27 34.65
N LEU A 482 -22.45 -10.39 35.36
CA LEU A 482 -23.28 -10.69 36.52
C LEU A 482 -22.50 -10.48 37.82
N SER A 483 -23.15 -10.71 38.97
CA SER A 483 -22.45 -10.79 40.27
C SER A 483 -21.50 -11.99 40.36
N LYS A 484 -21.78 -13.06 39.60
CA LYS A 484 -20.96 -14.26 39.46
C LYS A 484 -20.95 -14.70 37.99
N GLY A 485 -19.82 -14.50 37.32
CA GLY A 485 -19.62 -14.87 35.92
C GLY A 485 -20.24 -13.90 34.91
N MET A 486 -20.28 -14.34 33.66
CA MET A 486 -20.72 -13.60 32.49
C MET A 486 -21.46 -14.53 31.51
N PHE A 487 -22.42 -14.02 30.75
CA PHE A 487 -22.91 -14.70 29.55
C PHE A 487 -22.76 -13.76 28.35
N TYR A 488 -22.74 -14.28 27.13
CA TYR A 488 -22.86 -13.44 25.94
C TYR A 488 -24.26 -13.52 25.35
N TYR A 489 -24.68 -12.43 24.74
CA TYR A 489 -25.87 -12.33 23.92
C TYR A 489 -25.48 -11.93 22.51
N ASP A 490 -25.82 -12.77 21.54
CA ASP A 490 -25.61 -12.51 20.12
C ASP A 490 -26.91 -11.98 19.52
N GLN A 491 -26.93 -10.70 19.16
CA GLN A 491 -28.12 -10.07 18.58
C GLN A 491 -28.46 -10.66 17.21
N LYS A 492 -27.49 -11.11 16.41
CA LYS A 492 -27.74 -11.62 15.05
C LYS A 492 -28.57 -12.90 15.07
N THR A 493 -28.31 -13.76 16.06
CA THR A 493 -28.98 -15.05 16.23
C THR A 493 -30.00 -15.04 17.36
N GLU A 494 -30.14 -13.90 18.06
CA GLU A 494 -30.91 -13.74 19.30
C GLU A 494 -30.61 -14.82 20.35
N THR A 495 -29.35 -15.30 20.38
CA THR A 495 -28.94 -16.40 21.25
C THR A 495 -28.28 -15.90 22.52
N GLN A 496 -28.73 -16.43 23.66
CA GLN A 496 -28.08 -16.23 24.96
C GLN A 496 -27.27 -17.47 25.34
N SER A 497 -26.01 -17.27 25.71
CA SER A 497 -25.14 -18.36 26.16
C SER A 497 -25.45 -18.82 27.59
N SER A 498 -24.86 -19.96 27.99
CA SER A 498 -24.71 -20.28 29.41
C SER A 498 -23.79 -19.28 30.12
N VAL A 499 -23.78 -19.30 31.46
CA VAL A 499 -22.83 -18.50 32.25
C VAL A 499 -21.44 -19.15 32.25
N TYR A 500 -20.43 -18.32 32.01
CA TYR A 500 -18.99 -18.56 32.02
C TYR A 500 -18.34 -17.75 33.14
N ASP A 501 -17.16 -18.16 33.60
CA ASP A 501 -16.42 -17.41 34.62
C ASP A 501 -15.88 -16.09 34.05
N TYR A 502 -15.52 -16.10 32.77
CA TYR A 502 -15.09 -14.93 32.03
C TYR A 502 -15.36 -15.06 30.53
N ILE A 503 -15.62 -13.93 29.87
CA ILE A 503 -15.77 -13.83 28.41
C ILE A 503 -14.92 -12.65 27.95
N GLY A 504 -13.93 -12.94 27.11
CA GLY A 504 -13.03 -11.95 26.48
C GLY A 504 -13.19 -11.94 24.97
N GLU A 505 -12.50 -11.00 24.32
CA GLU A 505 -12.34 -10.98 22.87
C GLU A 505 -11.61 -12.23 22.35
N GLY A 506 -11.81 -12.57 21.08
CA GLY A 506 -11.08 -13.64 20.40
C GLY A 506 -9.58 -13.36 20.33
N ILE A 507 -8.74 -14.39 20.51
CA ILE A 507 -7.27 -14.27 20.44
C ILE A 507 -6.83 -14.12 18.98
N ASP A 508 -7.43 -14.87 18.07
CA ASP A 508 -7.22 -14.72 16.63
C ASP A 508 -8.41 -14.00 16.00
N TYR A 509 -8.27 -12.70 15.73
CA TYR A 509 -9.36 -11.89 15.25
C TYR A 509 -9.81 -12.23 13.83
N HIS A 510 -9.11 -13.07 13.06
CA HIS A 510 -9.63 -13.53 11.77
C HIS A 510 -10.56 -14.73 11.90
N GLU A 511 -10.39 -15.53 12.96
CA GLU A 511 -11.06 -16.81 13.11
C GLU A 511 -12.04 -16.84 14.30
N GLN A 512 -11.89 -15.93 15.27
CA GLN A 512 -12.51 -16.04 16.59
C GLN A 512 -13.27 -14.76 16.96
N MET A 513 -14.53 -14.91 17.33
CA MET A 513 -15.34 -13.83 17.88
C MET A 513 -15.09 -13.60 19.36
N LEU A 514 -15.08 -14.67 20.17
CA LEU A 514 -14.93 -14.60 21.63
C LEU A 514 -14.05 -15.74 22.18
N CYS A 515 -13.41 -15.46 23.32
CA CYS A 515 -12.83 -16.47 24.20
C CYS A 515 -13.67 -16.61 25.47
N LEU A 516 -14.07 -17.83 25.82
CA LEU A 516 -14.94 -18.11 26.97
C LEU A 516 -14.28 -19.12 27.91
N TYR A 517 -14.39 -18.88 29.22
CA TYR A 517 -13.70 -19.66 30.24
C TYR A 517 -14.70 -20.23 31.25
N LYS A 518 -14.62 -21.54 31.53
CA LYS A 518 -15.48 -22.21 32.52
C LYS A 518 -14.69 -23.26 33.29
N GLY A 519 -14.39 -22.98 34.55
CA GLY A 519 -13.50 -23.78 35.38
C GLY A 519 -12.13 -23.92 34.72
N ASP A 520 -11.75 -25.16 34.42
CA ASP A 520 -10.48 -25.50 33.76
C ASP A 520 -10.61 -25.60 32.23
N GLU A 521 -11.79 -25.33 31.67
CA GLU A 521 -12.08 -25.42 30.24
C GLU A 521 -12.11 -24.04 29.57
N MET A 522 -11.59 -23.99 28.34
CA MET A 522 -11.63 -22.82 27.47
C MET A 522 -12.40 -23.15 26.19
N PHE A 523 -13.16 -22.19 25.71
CA PHE A 523 -13.94 -22.29 24.48
C PHE A 523 -13.68 -21.08 23.58
N ILE A 524 -13.84 -21.28 22.29
CA ILE A 524 -13.83 -20.23 21.27
C ILE A 524 -15.19 -20.21 20.60
N LEU A 525 -15.77 -19.02 20.46
CA LEU A 525 -16.84 -18.78 19.50
C LEU A 525 -16.19 -18.34 18.19
N ASP A 526 -16.32 -19.13 17.12
CA ASP A 526 -15.73 -18.79 15.82
C ASP A 526 -16.56 -17.74 15.05
N THR A 527 -16.06 -17.31 13.89
CA THR A 527 -16.77 -16.35 13.00
C THR A 527 -18.06 -16.91 12.39
N GLU A 528 -18.24 -18.24 12.38
CA GLU A 528 -19.48 -18.92 12.03
C GLU A 528 -20.46 -19.07 13.21
N ARG A 529 -20.14 -18.49 14.38
CA ARG A 529 -20.92 -18.55 15.64
C ARG A 529 -21.07 -19.98 16.18
N LYS A 530 -20.10 -20.83 15.92
CA LYS A 530 -20.00 -22.18 16.50
C LYS A 530 -19.05 -22.15 17.68
N LEU A 531 -19.48 -22.82 18.76
CA LEU A 531 -18.70 -22.93 19.98
C LEU A 531 -17.81 -24.17 19.91
N HIS A 532 -16.50 -23.97 20.08
CA HIS A 532 -15.50 -25.04 20.08
C HIS A 532 -14.81 -25.09 21.43
N GLN A 533 -14.72 -26.27 22.03
CA GLN A 533 -13.87 -26.48 23.19
C GLN A 533 -12.41 -26.56 22.72
N ILE A 534 -11.54 -25.83 23.40
CA ILE A 534 -10.10 -25.81 23.12
C ILE A 534 -9.45 -27.02 23.77
N SER A 535 -8.78 -27.82 22.95
CA SER A 535 -7.94 -28.93 23.41
C SER A 535 -6.62 -28.43 23.99
N ASP A 536 -5.93 -29.27 24.76
CA ASP A 536 -4.61 -28.93 25.32
C ASP A 536 -3.60 -28.55 24.23
N HIS A 537 -3.67 -29.21 23.06
CA HIS A 537 -2.81 -28.89 21.91
C HIS A 537 -3.07 -27.48 21.38
N GLN A 538 -4.33 -27.13 21.18
CA GLN A 538 -4.72 -25.80 20.72
C GLN A 538 -4.40 -24.71 21.75
N LEU A 539 -4.49 -25.00 23.04
CA LEU A 539 -4.13 -24.04 24.07
C LEU A 539 -2.65 -23.67 24.02
N GLY A 540 -1.79 -24.64 23.67
CA GLY A 540 -0.37 -24.45 23.40
C GLY A 540 -0.09 -23.42 22.28
N ASP A 541 -0.72 -23.60 21.12
CA ASP A 541 -0.63 -22.69 19.97
C ASP A 541 -1.13 -21.27 20.32
N LEU A 542 -2.27 -21.16 21.01
CA LEU A 542 -2.87 -19.87 21.38
C LEU A 542 -1.95 -18.99 22.24
N TYR A 543 -0.99 -19.59 22.96
CA TYR A 543 -0.02 -18.81 23.73
C TYR A 543 0.86 -17.93 22.85
N GLY A 544 1.26 -18.39 21.65
CA GLY A 544 2.02 -17.58 20.70
C GLY A 544 1.28 -16.30 20.29
N LYS A 545 -0.05 -16.39 20.21
CA LYS A 545 -0.95 -15.31 19.79
C LYS A 545 -1.43 -14.39 20.93
N ARG A 546 -0.97 -14.60 22.17
CA ARG A 546 -1.38 -13.85 23.37
C ARG A 546 -1.27 -12.32 23.28
N TYR A 547 -0.42 -11.82 22.39
CA TYR A 547 -0.19 -10.38 22.19
C TYR A 547 -1.32 -9.68 21.41
N ASN A 548 -2.22 -10.45 20.81
CA ASN A 548 -3.43 -9.92 20.17
C ASN A 548 -4.44 -9.43 21.22
N LEU A 549 -4.46 -10.05 22.40
CA LEU A 549 -5.28 -9.60 23.52
C LEU A 549 -4.63 -8.41 24.25
N ARG A 550 -5.46 -7.58 24.90
CA ARG A 550 -4.99 -6.46 25.73
C ARG A 550 -5.73 -6.38 27.07
N GLY A 551 -5.14 -5.66 28.02
CA GLY A 551 -5.80 -5.31 29.28
C GLY A 551 -6.29 -6.52 30.08
N LYS A 552 -7.57 -6.51 30.46
CA LYS A 552 -8.16 -7.57 31.30
C LYS A 552 -8.25 -8.92 30.59
N ASP A 553 -8.50 -8.92 29.28
CA ASP A 553 -8.67 -10.15 28.50
C ASP A 553 -7.33 -10.90 28.39
N GLN A 554 -6.26 -10.17 28.09
CA GLN A 554 -4.90 -10.74 28.05
C GLN A 554 -4.49 -11.30 29.42
N LYS A 555 -4.74 -10.53 30.48
CA LYS A 555 -4.41 -10.96 31.83
C LYS A 555 -5.15 -12.26 32.19
N TYR A 556 -6.45 -12.33 31.89
CA TYR A 556 -7.23 -13.53 32.19
C TYR A 556 -6.73 -14.75 31.42
N PHE A 557 -6.42 -14.59 30.13
CA PHE A 557 -5.82 -15.67 29.33
C PHE A 557 -4.49 -16.15 29.92
N LEU A 558 -3.60 -15.23 30.31
CA LEU A 558 -2.30 -15.58 30.90
C LEU A 558 -2.44 -16.30 32.25
N ASP A 559 -3.35 -15.85 33.11
CA ASP A 559 -3.63 -16.48 34.40
C ASP A 559 -4.23 -17.89 34.18
N PHE A 560 -5.15 -18.04 33.23
CA PHE A 560 -5.72 -19.33 32.84
C PHE A 560 -4.67 -20.28 32.27
N TYR A 561 -3.84 -19.79 31.36
CA TYR A 561 -2.76 -20.55 30.74
C TYR A 561 -1.74 -21.00 31.78
N LYS A 562 -1.35 -20.11 32.71
CA LYS A 562 -0.46 -20.46 33.81
C LYS A 562 -1.05 -21.56 34.68
N ALA A 563 -2.31 -21.44 35.09
CA ALA A 563 -2.99 -22.49 35.86
C ALA A 563 -3.03 -23.82 35.08
N TRP A 564 -3.26 -23.77 33.77
CA TRP A 564 -3.17 -24.96 32.91
C TRP A 564 -1.77 -25.59 32.93
N THR A 565 -0.70 -24.80 32.78
CA THR A 565 0.69 -25.32 32.86
C THR A 565 0.99 -25.96 34.22
N GLU A 566 0.51 -25.36 35.31
CA GLU A 566 0.68 -25.90 36.67
C GLU A 566 -0.07 -27.23 36.86
N ARG A 567 -1.28 -27.35 36.29
CA ARG A 567 -2.07 -28.60 36.32
C ARG A 567 -1.42 -29.71 35.49
N LYS A 568 -0.84 -29.38 34.33
CA LYS A 568 -0.16 -30.35 33.46
C LYS A 568 1.19 -30.78 34.02
N GLY A 569 1.86 -29.88 34.76
CA GLY A 569 3.17 -30.15 35.35
C GLY A 569 4.30 -30.20 34.31
N SER A 570 5.38 -30.91 34.64
CA SER A 570 6.52 -31.08 33.74
C SER A 570 6.11 -31.83 32.47
N GLY A 571 6.45 -31.30 31.29
CA GLY A 571 6.14 -31.90 29.99
C GLY A 571 4.91 -31.30 29.30
N TYR A 572 4.32 -30.24 29.84
CA TYR A 572 3.21 -29.53 29.17
C TYR A 572 3.59 -28.98 27.77
N GLU A 573 4.89 -28.81 27.50
CA GLU A 573 5.37 -28.37 26.19
C GLU A 573 5.19 -29.46 25.11
N GLU A 574 4.93 -30.72 25.47
CA GLU A 574 4.55 -31.78 24.53
C GLU A 574 3.22 -31.51 23.80
N TYR A 575 2.41 -30.54 24.27
CA TYR A 575 1.18 -30.13 23.60
C TYR A 575 1.40 -29.04 22.56
N PHE A 576 2.58 -28.41 22.49
CA PHE A 576 2.86 -27.39 21.48
C PHE A 576 3.05 -28.04 20.12
N ASP A 577 2.59 -27.39 19.06
CA ASP A 577 3.02 -27.74 17.71
C ASP A 577 4.52 -27.43 17.53
N ASP A 578 5.08 -27.95 16.43
CA ASP A 578 6.52 -27.83 16.17
C ASP A 578 6.98 -26.38 15.93
N GLU A 579 6.11 -25.53 15.38
CA GLU A 579 6.45 -24.13 15.11
C GLU A 579 6.55 -23.34 16.42
N THR A 580 5.57 -23.51 17.31
CA THR A 580 5.53 -22.96 18.65
C THR A 580 6.71 -23.45 19.49
N LEU A 581 7.04 -24.75 19.41
CA LEU A 581 8.22 -25.31 20.08
C LEU A 581 9.50 -24.63 19.60
N LYS A 582 9.70 -24.54 18.29
CA LYS A 582 10.90 -23.93 17.69
C LYS A 582 11.02 -22.47 18.09
N SER A 583 9.95 -21.69 17.93
CA SER A 583 9.95 -20.26 18.26
C SER A 583 10.29 -20.00 19.73
N ARG A 584 9.70 -20.77 20.66
CA ARG A 584 10.02 -20.64 22.10
C ARG A 584 11.42 -21.13 22.43
N ALA A 585 11.90 -22.17 21.76
CA ALA A 585 13.27 -22.64 21.93
C ALA A 585 14.29 -21.59 21.48
N GLU A 586 14.04 -20.92 20.36
CA GLU A 586 14.85 -19.80 19.87
C GLU A 586 14.83 -18.60 20.83
N GLU A 587 13.67 -18.28 21.41
CA GLU A 587 13.53 -17.23 22.44
C GLU A 587 14.39 -17.57 23.66
N TYR A 588 14.23 -18.77 24.23
CA TYR A 588 15.05 -19.21 25.36
C TYR A 588 16.54 -19.23 25.04
N PHE A 589 16.92 -19.64 23.82
CA PHE A 589 18.31 -19.64 23.40
C PHE A 589 18.88 -18.22 23.35
N LYS A 590 18.15 -17.26 22.76
CA LYS A 590 18.53 -15.83 22.72
C LYS A 590 18.62 -15.20 24.11
N GLU A 591 17.77 -15.61 25.04
CA GLU A 591 17.79 -15.17 26.43
C GLU A 591 18.92 -15.80 27.27
N GLY A 592 19.69 -16.73 26.68
CA GLY A 592 20.76 -17.46 27.37
C GLY A 592 20.24 -18.64 28.22
N ASN A 593 18.96 -18.97 28.14
CA ASN A 593 18.36 -20.14 28.79
C ASN A 593 18.50 -21.41 27.91
N VAL A 594 19.76 -21.79 27.67
CA VAL A 594 20.11 -22.89 26.76
C VAL A 594 19.48 -24.23 27.19
N LYS A 595 19.33 -24.46 28.50
CA LYS A 595 18.75 -25.71 29.02
C LYS A 595 17.28 -25.89 28.61
N ASP A 596 16.48 -24.83 28.68
CA ASP A 596 15.09 -24.88 28.23
C ASP A 596 14.99 -24.96 26.70
N ALA A 597 15.87 -24.27 25.97
CA ALA A 597 15.97 -24.40 24.51
C ALA A 597 16.27 -25.85 24.09
N VAL A 598 17.28 -26.49 24.68
CA VAL A 598 17.64 -27.90 24.44
C VAL A 598 16.46 -28.83 24.73
N ARG A 599 15.73 -28.59 25.82
CA ARG A 599 14.55 -29.39 26.19
C ARG A 599 13.47 -29.29 25.11
N LEU A 600 13.14 -28.09 24.64
CA LEU A 600 12.12 -27.88 23.60
C LEU A 600 12.56 -28.44 22.24
N TYR A 601 13.79 -28.19 21.82
CA TYR A 601 14.31 -28.78 20.58
C TYR A 601 14.31 -30.31 20.63
N THR A 602 14.58 -30.92 21.79
CA THR A 602 14.54 -32.38 21.96
C THR A 602 13.15 -32.94 21.66
N ILE A 603 12.08 -32.27 22.12
CA ILE A 603 10.70 -32.68 21.82
C ILE A 603 10.46 -32.67 20.30
N GLY A 604 10.84 -31.59 19.61
CA GLY A 604 10.71 -31.51 18.15
C GLY A 604 11.56 -32.55 17.39
N VAL A 605 12.77 -32.84 17.88
CA VAL A 605 13.66 -33.86 17.31
C VAL A 605 13.08 -35.27 17.44
N GLU A 606 12.43 -35.58 18.57
CA GLU A 606 11.73 -36.84 18.80
C GLU A 606 10.55 -37.00 17.85
N ARG A 607 9.88 -35.90 17.49
CA ARG A 607 8.81 -35.84 16.46
C ARG A 607 9.33 -35.88 15.03
N GLY A 608 10.64 -35.78 14.83
CA GLY A 608 11.27 -35.86 13.52
C GLY A 608 11.50 -34.52 12.82
N ASN A 609 11.30 -33.39 13.50
CA ASN A 609 11.48 -32.06 12.92
C ASN A 609 12.94 -31.78 12.53
N ALA A 610 13.19 -31.59 11.24
CA ALA A 610 14.55 -31.44 10.70
C ALA A 610 15.22 -30.11 11.07
N ASP A 611 14.45 -29.03 11.26
CA ASP A 611 14.99 -27.73 11.68
C ASP A 611 15.52 -27.81 13.11
N MET A 612 14.72 -28.35 14.03
CA MET A 612 15.13 -28.51 15.42
C MET A 612 16.30 -29.50 15.58
N MET A 613 16.46 -30.45 14.65
CA MET A 613 17.68 -31.27 14.58
C MET A 613 18.92 -30.44 14.24
N VAL A 614 18.80 -29.45 13.34
CA VAL A 614 19.90 -28.53 13.02
C VAL A 614 20.24 -27.66 14.22
N GLU A 615 19.24 -27.04 14.85
CA GLU A 615 19.46 -26.16 15.99
C GLU A 615 20.05 -26.91 17.20
N LEU A 616 19.50 -28.09 17.53
CA LEU A 616 20.06 -28.92 18.60
C LEU A 616 21.44 -29.47 18.22
N GLY A 617 21.63 -29.80 16.94
CA GLY A 617 22.93 -30.20 16.41
C GLY A 617 23.99 -29.13 16.63
N PHE A 618 23.64 -27.87 16.38
CA PHE A 618 24.50 -26.70 16.58
C PHE A 618 24.95 -26.60 18.04
N ILE A 619 23.99 -26.62 18.98
CA ILE A 619 24.28 -26.57 20.43
C ILE A 619 25.23 -27.69 20.86
N TYR A 620 25.06 -28.91 20.33
CA TYR A 620 25.93 -30.04 20.66
C TYR A 620 27.31 -29.98 20.01
N THR A 621 27.48 -29.21 18.93
CA THR A 621 28.75 -29.11 18.20
C THR A 621 29.56 -27.85 18.49
N ASP A 622 28.99 -26.92 19.26
CA ASP A 622 29.60 -25.65 19.62
C ASP A 622 30.19 -25.74 21.04
N ASP A 623 31.50 -25.50 21.16
CA ASP A 623 32.23 -25.61 22.41
C ASP A 623 32.00 -24.43 23.37
N GLU A 624 31.28 -23.39 22.91
CA GLU A 624 30.74 -22.32 23.78
C GLU A 624 29.66 -22.83 24.74
N TYR A 625 29.08 -24.03 24.50
CA TYR A 625 28.07 -24.66 25.37
C TYR A 625 28.59 -25.96 26.02
N PRO A 626 29.59 -25.90 26.93
CA PRO A 626 30.28 -27.08 27.43
C PRO A 626 29.40 -28.08 28.21
N GLU A 627 28.25 -27.64 28.76
CA GLU A 627 27.28 -28.54 29.40
C GLU A 627 26.64 -29.52 28.40
N PHE A 628 26.46 -29.10 27.15
CA PHE A 628 25.77 -29.85 26.10
C PHE A 628 26.71 -30.35 25.00
N TYR A 629 27.98 -29.94 25.01
CA TYR A 629 28.96 -30.25 23.99
C TYR A 629 29.19 -31.76 23.82
N ASP A 630 28.68 -32.30 22.72
CA ASP A 630 28.87 -33.68 22.25
C ASP A 630 28.83 -33.69 20.72
N VAL A 631 29.99 -33.46 20.11
CA VAL A 631 30.16 -33.36 18.66
C VAL A 631 29.60 -34.59 17.93
N LYS A 632 29.72 -35.80 18.50
CA LYS A 632 29.19 -37.01 17.85
C LYS A 632 27.67 -37.00 17.81
N LYS A 633 27.04 -36.57 18.91
CA LYS A 633 25.59 -36.43 18.99
C LYS A 633 25.08 -35.36 18.05
N GLY A 634 25.74 -34.20 17.97
CA GLY A 634 25.37 -33.13 17.05
C GLY A 634 25.51 -33.52 15.58
N ILE A 635 26.62 -34.17 15.20
CA ILE A 635 26.82 -34.70 13.85
C ILE A 635 25.74 -35.72 13.47
N ALA A 636 25.37 -36.63 14.37
CA ALA A 636 24.30 -37.60 14.11
C ALA A 636 22.94 -36.92 13.82
N LEU A 637 22.66 -35.79 14.48
CA LEU A 637 21.47 -34.98 14.19
C LEU A 637 21.56 -34.33 12.81
N TYR A 638 22.71 -33.77 12.43
CA TYR A 638 22.91 -33.25 11.08
C TYR A 638 22.79 -34.34 10.01
N GLU A 639 23.34 -35.54 10.23
CA GLU A 639 23.15 -36.67 9.32
C GLU A 639 21.65 -36.99 9.15
N LYS A 640 20.90 -37.08 10.25
CA LYS A 640 19.46 -37.35 10.21
C LYS A 640 18.67 -36.25 9.51
N ALA A 641 18.97 -34.97 9.78
CA ALA A 641 18.33 -33.83 9.12
C ALA A 641 18.68 -33.75 7.63
N SER A 642 19.92 -34.10 7.26
CA SER A 642 20.37 -34.10 5.86
C SER A 642 19.63 -35.11 4.98
N LEU A 643 19.16 -36.22 5.57
CA LEU A 643 18.30 -37.21 4.90
C LEU A 643 16.88 -36.70 4.61
N GLN A 644 16.48 -35.60 5.26
CA GLN A 644 15.21 -34.89 5.02
C GLN A 644 15.40 -33.67 4.12
N ASP A 645 16.48 -33.63 3.33
CA ASP A 645 16.85 -32.52 2.45
C ASP A 645 16.98 -31.16 3.19
N GLN A 646 17.29 -31.17 4.49
CA GLN A 646 17.57 -29.94 5.22
C GLN A 646 18.94 -29.38 4.82
N SER A 647 18.92 -28.24 4.14
CA SER A 647 20.07 -27.59 3.54
C SER A 647 21.13 -27.15 4.56
N PHE A 648 20.73 -26.61 5.72
CA PHE A 648 21.66 -26.20 6.78
C PHE A 648 22.40 -27.39 7.40
N ALA A 649 21.77 -28.56 7.49
CA ALA A 649 22.43 -29.77 7.95
C ALA A 649 23.57 -30.19 7.00
N TRP A 650 23.33 -30.15 5.69
CA TRP A 650 24.37 -30.39 4.69
C TRP A 650 25.51 -29.37 4.78
N ASN A 651 25.22 -28.10 5.04
CA ASN A 651 26.24 -27.08 5.26
C ASN A 651 27.09 -27.41 6.50
N ASN A 652 26.45 -27.72 7.62
CA ASN A 652 27.15 -27.99 8.88
C ASN A 652 28.01 -29.26 8.79
N LEU A 653 27.53 -30.33 8.14
CA LEU A 653 28.36 -31.50 7.82
C LEU A 653 29.59 -31.12 6.98
N GLY A 654 29.42 -30.22 6.02
CA GLY A 654 30.53 -29.69 5.21
C GLY A 654 31.59 -29.00 6.08
N TYR A 655 31.17 -28.15 7.01
CA TYR A 655 32.04 -27.47 7.97
C TYR A 655 32.82 -28.47 8.84
N HIS A 656 32.17 -29.50 9.36
CA HIS A 656 32.82 -30.54 10.16
C HIS A 656 33.88 -31.33 9.38
N TYR A 657 33.59 -31.70 8.13
CA TYR A 657 34.59 -32.34 7.26
C TYR A 657 35.74 -31.42 6.87
N GLN A 658 35.47 -30.13 6.64
CA GLN A 658 36.50 -29.14 6.28
C GLN A 658 37.49 -28.92 7.43
N ASN A 659 37.00 -28.83 8.66
CA ASN A 659 37.83 -28.51 9.84
C ASN A 659 38.34 -29.75 10.58
N GLY A 660 37.88 -30.95 10.23
CA GLY A 660 38.26 -32.18 10.92
C GLY A 660 37.71 -32.27 12.36
N ILE A 661 36.51 -31.73 12.59
CA ILE A 661 35.83 -31.72 13.89
C ILE A 661 34.84 -32.88 13.91
N GLY A 662 35.08 -33.90 14.75
CA GLY A 662 34.24 -35.10 14.83
C GLY A 662 34.50 -36.15 13.73
N TYR A 663 35.09 -35.74 12.61
CA TYR A 663 35.65 -36.60 11.56
C TYR A 663 37.12 -36.24 11.28
N PRO A 664 37.91 -37.14 10.66
CA PRO A 664 39.14 -36.72 9.99
C PRO A 664 38.84 -35.65 8.92
N GLN A 665 39.72 -34.66 8.78
CA GLN A 665 39.59 -33.64 7.73
C GLN A 665 39.51 -34.29 6.34
N ASP A 666 38.46 -33.96 5.59
CA ASP A 666 38.20 -34.48 4.24
C ASP A 666 37.53 -33.41 3.37
N ILE A 667 38.34 -32.63 2.68
CA ILE A 667 37.89 -31.52 1.81
C ILE A 667 37.00 -32.02 0.67
N LYS A 668 37.21 -33.25 0.16
CA LYS A 668 36.37 -33.78 -0.92
C LYS A 668 34.95 -34.04 -0.45
N LYS A 669 34.79 -34.57 0.77
CA LYS A 669 33.47 -34.70 1.39
C LYS A 669 32.87 -33.35 1.75
N ALA A 670 33.67 -32.41 2.28
CA ALA A 670 33.20 -31.05 2.56
C ALA A 670 32.61 -30.38 1.32
N LEU A 671 33.32 -30.41 0.19
CA LEU A 671 32.83 -29.88 -1.09
C LEU A 671 31.54 -30.56 -1.55
N LYS A 672 31.42 -31.88 -1.39
CA LYS A 672 30.20 -32.62 -1.72
C LYS A 672 29.02 -32.15 -0.86
N CYS A 673 29.23 -31.99 0.44
CA CYS A 673 28.24 -31.53 1.38
C CYS A 673 27.80 -30.08 1.07
N PHE A 674 28.74 -29.15 0.89
CA PHE A 674 28.40 -27.77 0.55
C PHE A 674 27.69 -27.65 -0.81
N ARG A 675 28.10 -28.41 -1.84
CA ARG A 675 27.39 -28.42 -3.13
C ARG A 675 25.96 -28.92 -2.99
N LYS A 676 25.74 -30.02 -2.25
CA LYS A 676 24.39 -30.53 -1.98
C LYS A 676 23.55 -29.52 -1.21
N SER A 677 24.13 -28.81 -0.24
CA SER A 677 23.47 -27.72 0.48
C SER A 677 23.09 -26.54 -0.43
N ALA A 678 24.01 -26.13 -1.31
CA ALA A 678 23.77 -25.08 -2.30
C ALA A 678 22.69 -25.46 -3.33
N GLU A 679 22.66 -26.71 -3.79
CA GLU A 679 21.60 -27.26 -4.66
C GLU A 679 20.22 -27.18 -3.98
N LEU A 680 20.17 -27.32 -2.65
CA LEU A 680 18.97 -27.16 -1.83
C LEU A 680 18.65 -25.68 -1.52
N GLY A 681 19.42 -24.73 -2.07
CA GLY A 681 19.16 -23.29 -1.98
C GLY A 681 19.85 -22.58 -0.82
N ASN A 682 20.78 -23.22 -0.10
CA ASN A 682 21.47 -22.61 1.03
C ASN A 682 22.56 -21.61 0.56
N GLY A 683 22.34 -20.32 0.81
CA GLY A 683 23.31 -19.29 0.43
C GLY A 683 24.57 -19.26 1.28
N LEU A 684 24.53 -19.71 2.55
CA LEU A 684 25.74 -19.85 3.37
C LEU A 684 26.69 -20.91 2.79
N ALA A 685 26.14 -22.03 2.32
CA ALA A 685 26.93 -23.05 1.64
C ALA A 685 27.53 -22.56 0.32
N MET A 686 26.80 -21.74 -0.44
CA MET A 686 27.35 -21.06 -1.62
C MET A 686 28.51 -20.13 -1.24
N GLN A 687 28.41 -19.37 -0.15
CA GLN A 687 29.53 -18.57 0.34
C GLN A 687 30.73 -19.43 0.77
N ASN A 688 30.50 -20.54 1.46
CA ASN A 688 31.57 -21.47 1.86
C ASN A 688 32.29 -22.08 0.64
N LEU A 689 31.55 -22.44 -0.41
CA LEU A 689 32.14 -22.86 -1.68
C LEU A 689 32.95 -21.75 -2.33
N ALA A 690 32.40 -20.53 -2.37
CA ALA A 690 33.07 -19.39 -2.95
C ALA A 690 34.40 -19.08 -2.23
N LEU A 691 34.41 -19.13 -0.89
CA LEU A 691 35.60 -18.92 -0.06
C LEU A 691 36.70 -19.96 -0.36
N LEU A 692 36.34 -21.24 -0.51
CA LEU A 692 37.31 -22.29 -0.83
C LEU A 692 38.02 -22.03 -2.17
N TYR A 693 37.27 -21.65 -3.21
CA TYR A 693 37.85 -21.34 -4.52
C TYR A 693 38.52 -19.97 -4.56
N PHE A 694 38.11 -19.03 -3.71
CA PHE A 694 38.71 -17.70 -3.60
C PHE A 694 40.12 -17.78 -3.01
N TYR A 695 40.32 -18.47 -1.87
CA TYR A 695 41.64 -18.59 -1.24
C TYR A 695 42.51 -19.66 -1.88
N GLY A 696 41.93 -20.78 -2.32
CA GLY A 696 42.69 -21.87 -2.92
C GLY A 696 43.59 -22.66 -1.96
N ASP A 697 43.36 -22.56 -0.65
CA ASP A 697 44.18 -23.25 0.37
C ASP A 697 44.06 -24.78 0.29
N TYR A 698 42.90 -25.27 -0.15
CA TYR A 698 42.53 -26.70 -0.16
C TYR A 698 42.11 -27.23 -1.53
N VAL A 699 41.85 -26.32 -2.47
CA VAL A 699 41.45 -26.57 -3.86
C VAL A 699 42.24 -25.64 -4.76
N LEU A 700 42.32 -25.92 -6.07
CA LEU A 700 42.93 -24.94 -6.98
C LEU A 700 42.11 -23.65 -6.95
N GLN A 701 42.78 -22.52 -6.73
CA GLN A 701 42.14 -21.20 -6.76
C GLN A 701 41.44 -20.99 -8.11
N ASP A 702 40.19 -20.56 -8.07
CA ASP A 702 39.37 -20.32 -9.25
C ASP A 702 38.45 -19.13 -9.00
N TYR A 703 38.88 -17.96 -9.45
CA TYR A 703 38.12 -16.73 -9.26
C TYR A 703 36.82 -16.68 -10.07
N ASP A 704 36.74 -17.37 -11.20
CA ASP A 704 35.49 -17.43 -11.98
C ASP A 704 34.44 -18.25 -11.22
N LEU A 705 34.84 -19.40 -10.69
CA LEU A 705 33.95 -20.26 -9.92
C LEU A 705 33.60 -19.63 -8.56
N ALA A 706 34.55 -18.97 -7.90
CA ALA A 706 34.29 -18.22 -6.67
C ALA A 706 33.27 -17.10 -6.91
N LEU A 707 33.44 -16.32 -7.99
CA LEU A 707 32.52 -15.24 -8.35
C LEU A 707 31.12 -15.77 -8.67
N GLU A 708 31.03 -16.90 -9.37
CA GLU A 708 29.76 -17.55 -9.68
C GLU A 708 29.01 -17.91 -8.39
N TYR A 709 29.67 -18.59 -7.44
CA TYR A 709 29.05 -18.95 -6.17
C TYR A 709 28.68 -17.74 -5.32
N TYR A 710 29.54 -16.71 -5.25
CA TYR A 710 29.20 -15.48 -4.52
C TYR A 710 27.98 -14.77 -5.12
N LYS A 711 27.89 -14.69 -6.46
CA LYS A 711 26.72 -14.12 -7.15
C LYS A 711 25.45 -14.93 -6.90
N GLN A 712 25.55 -16.27 -6.83
CA GLN A 712 24.43 -17.13 -6.45
C GLN A 712 24.02 -16.89 -4.99
N ALA A 713 24.99 -16.73 -4.08
CA ALA A 713 24.74 -16.43 -2.67
C ALA A 713 24.05 -15.06 -2.48
N GLU A 714 24.45 -14.02 -3.22
CA GLU A 714 23.79 -12.70 -3.19
C GLU A 714 22.30 -12.80 -3.53
N LYS A 715 21.92 -13.65 -4.51
CA LYS A 715 20.51 -13.90 -4.85
C LYS A 715 19.72 -14.58 -3.74
N ARG A 716 20.40 -15.12 -2.73
CA ARG A 716 19.83 -15.73 -1.53
C ARG A 716 20.06 -14.87 -0.29
N PHE A 717 20.41 -13.59 -0.46
CA PHE A 717 20.67 -12.61 0.61
C PHE A 717 21.93 -12.89 1.45
N TYR A 718 22.86 -13.69 0.94
CA TYR A 718 24.17 -13.92 1.54
C TYR A 718 25.23 -13.10 0.79
N PHE A 719 25.44 -11.86 1.23
CA PHE A 719 26.32 -10.91 0.58
C PHE A 719 27.78 -11.06 1.01
N ASN A 720 28.70 -10.99 0.05
CA ASN A 720 30.14 -10.90 0.32
C ASN A 720 30.82 -9.98 -0.72
N GLU A 721 30.39 -8.73 -0.71
CA GLU A 721 30.73 -7.73 -1.72
C GLU A 721 32.23 -7.39 -1.73
N GLU A 722 32.88 -7.45 -0.57
CA GLU A 722 34.33 -7.28 -0.42
C GLU A 722 35.10 -8.32 -1.25
N LYS A 723 34.79 -9.61 -1.09
CA LYS A 723 35.50 -10.68 -1.83
C LYS A 723 35.16 -10.65 -3.32
N ILE A 724 33.95 -10.25 -3.69
CA ILE A 724 33.59 -10.03 -5.10
C ILE A 724 34.39 -8.87 -5.69
N ALA A 725 34.55 -7.76 -4.97
CA ALA A 725 35.39 -6.65 -5.38
C ALA A 725 36.85 -7.09 -5.58
N GLU A 726 37.43 -7.81 -4.61
CA GLU A 726 38.78 -8.35 -4.73
C GLU A 726 38.93 -9.25 -5.96
N ILE A 727 37.96 -10.12 -6.25
CA ILE A 727 37.96 -10.94 -7.47
C ILE A 727 38.03 -10.06 -8.72
N TYR A 728 37.16 -9.04 -8.83
CA TYR A 728 37.16 -8.16 -10.00
C TYR A 728 38.47 -7.37 -10.14
N TYR A 729 39.06 -6.96 -9.01
CA TYR A 729 40.38 -6.34 -8.99
C TYR A 729 41.46 -7.29 -9.54
N GLN A 730 41.55 -8.53 -9.03
CA GLN A 730 42.52 -9.54 -9.47
C GLN A 730 42.35 -9.94 -10.94
N LYS A 731 41.11 -9.90 -11.45
CA LYS A 731 40.80 -10.16 -12.86
C LYS A 731 41.02 -8.95 -13.78
N ASN A 732 41.42 -7.80 -13.24
CA ASN A 732 41.54 -6.51 -13.94
C ASN A 732 40.21 -6.04 -14.58
N ASP A 733 39.07 -6.45 -14.03
CA ASP A 733 37.74 -6.02 -14.46
C ASP A 733 37.30 -4.80 -13.63
N TYR A 734 37.91 -3.67 -13.94
CA TYR A 734 37.72 -2.46 -13.15
C TYR A 734 36.32 -1.86 -13.29
N ALA A 735 35.58 -2.18 -14.35
CA ALA A 735 34.21 -1.73 -14.53
C ALA A 735 33.28 -2.41 -13.52
N ASN A 736 33.37 -3.74 -13.37
CA ASN A 736 32.58 -4.45 -12.37
C ASN A 736 33.11 -4.23 -10.94
N LEU A 737 34.43 -4.05 -10.77
CA LEU A 737 35.01 -3.60 -9.48
C LEU A 737 34.30 -2.33 -9.00
N GLN A 738 34.25 -1.27 -9.82
CA GLN A 738 33.60 0.00 -9.46
C GLN A 738 32.14 -0.18 -9.05
N ARG A 739 31.40 -1.08 -9.72
CA ARG A 739 30.01 -1.38 -9.35
C ARG A 739 29.90 -1.93 -7.92
N TYR A 740 30.81 -2.81 -7.52
CA TYR A 740 30.83 -3.37 -6.16
C TYR A 740 31.38 -2.39 -5.13
N LEU A 741 32.41 -1.61 -5.46
CA LEU A 741 32.93 -0.56 -4.56
C LEU A 741 31.87 0.47 -4.17
N LYS A 742 30.86 0.72 -5.02
CA LYS A 742 29.75 1.63 -4.71
C LYS A 742 28.73 1.06 -3.74
N LYS A 743 28.64 -0.26 -3.60
CA LYS A 743 27.71 -0.90 -2.67
C LYS A 743 28.20 -0.83 -1.22
N ASP A 744 29.50 -0.60 -1.00
CA ASP A 744 30.13 -0.43 0.31
C ASP A 744 29.77 0.91 0.97
N ALA A 745 28.53 1.03 1.46
CA ALA A 745 28.04 2.22 2.16
C ALA A 745 28.85 2.54 3.43
N GLY A 746 29.45 1.51 4.06
CA GLY A 746 30.29 1.65 5.25
C GLY A 746 31.72 2.13 4.97
N ASN A 747 32.13 2.20 3.70
CA ASN A 747 33.52 2.48 3.27
C ASN A 747 34.56 1.55 3.92
N THR A 748 34.17 0.31 4.21
CA THR A 748 34.95 -0.68 4.96
C THR A 748 36.12 -1.27 4.15
N TYR A 749 35.95 -1.39 2.83
CA TYR A 749 36.98 -1.93 1.92
C TYR A 749 37.15 -1.08 0.64
N SER A 750 36.17 -0.27 0.27
CA SER A 750 36.19 0.44 -1.02
C SER A 750 37.33 1.46 -1.15
N ASN A 751 37.72 2.11 -0.04
CA ASN A 751 38.77 3.13 -0.02
C ASN A 751 40.13 2.58 -0.47
N ILE A 752 40.51 1.34 -0.10
CA ILE A 752 41.81 0.80 -0.52
C ILE A 752 41.86 0.64 -2.05
N TYR A 753 40.79 0.13 -2.67
CA TYR A 753 40.72 -0.01 -4.12
C TYR A 753 40.65 1.34 -4.84
N TYR A 754 39.87 2.30 -4.36
CA TYR A 754 39.88 3.64 -4.95
C TYR A 754 41.27 4.30 -4.86
N GLY A 755 42.00 4.09 -3.76
CA GLY A 755 43.38 4.52 -3.59
C GLY A 755 44.27 3.99 -4.72
N ILE A 756 44.29 2.66 -4.88
CA ILE A 756 45.09 1.96 -5.92
C ILE A 756 44.68 2.42 -7.32
N MET A 757 43.38 2.45 -7.59
CA MET A 757 42.87 2.80 -8.92
C MET A 757 43.25 4.21 -9.35
N TYR A 758 43.18 5.20 -8.46
CA TYR A 758 43.59 6.57 -8.79
C TYR A 758 45.11 6.75 -8.84
N ASP A 759 45.87 5.93 -8.14
CA ASP A 759 47.34 5.94 -8.14
C ASP A 759 47.88 5.40 -9.47
N GLU A 760 47.38 4.23 -9.87
CA GLU A 760 47.87 3.48 -11.02
C GLU A 760 47.09 3.76 -12.32
N GLY A 761 45.92 4.41 -12.23
CA GLY A 761 45.08 4.70 -13.39
C GLY A 761 44.24 3.51 -13.86
N LEU A 762 43.85 2.63 -12.95
CA LEU A 762 43.10 1.41 -13.25
C LEU A 762 41.60 1.74 -13.36
N GLY A 763 41.06 1.75 -14.58
CA GLY A 763 39.65 2.07 -14.84
C GLY A 763 39.25 3.53 -14.53
N VAL A 764 40.20 4.38 -14.13
CA VAL A 764 40.01 5.81 -13.87
C VAL A 764 41.24 6.60 -14.33
N LYS A 765 41.09 7.92 -14.52
CA LYS A 765 42.25 8.79 -14.77
C LYS A 765 43.10 8.92 -13.51
N ILE A 766 44.42 8.76 -13.66
CA ILE A 766 45.40 8.97 -12.59
C ILE A 766 45.13 10.31 -11.88
N SER A 767 45.09 10.26 -10.54
CA SER A 767 44.93 11.41 -9.67
C SER A 767 45.59 11.15 -8.32
N THR A 768 46.86 11.51 -8.19
CA THR A 768 47.65 11.36 -6.95
C THR A 768 46.96 11.97 -5.73
N LYS A 769 46.35 13.16 -5.90
CA LYS A 769 45.58 13.82 -4.83
C LYS A 769 44.40 12.96 -4.34
N LYS A 770 43.66 12.32 -5.26
CA LYS A 770 42.56 11.43 -4.88
C LYS A 770 43.09 10.14 -4.27
N ALA A 771 44.15 9.57 -4.84
CA ALA A 771 44.80 8.36 -4.32
C ALA A 771 45.22 8.54 -2.85
N ILE A 772 45.96 9.62 -2.54
CA ILE A 772 46.36 9.98 -1.16
C ILE A 772 45.14 10.04 -0.24
N LYS A 773 44.10 10.78 -0.63
CA LYS A 773 42.86 10.90 0.17
C LYS A 773 42.23 9.55 0.47
N TYR A 774 42.17 8.65 -0.51
CA TYR A 774 41.58 7.33 -0.34
C TYR A 774 42.47 6.39 0.47
N TYR A 775 43.80 6.47 0.34
CA TYR A 775 44.73 5.72 1.18
C TYR A 775 44.66 6.15 2.65
N GLU A 776 44.58 7.46 2.94
CA GLU A 776 44.40 7.95 4.31
C GLU A 776 43.11 7.38 4.92
N LYS A 777 42.00 7.46 4.18
CA LYS A 777 40.72 6.89 4.61
C LYS A 777 40.74 5.37 4.77
N ALA A 778 41.47 4.65 3.92
CA ALA A 778 41.58 3.21 4.04
C ALA A 778 42.20 2.80 5.39
N LEU A 779 43.18 3.56 5.88
CA LEU A 779 43.85 3.32 7.15
C LEU A 779 43.01 3.72 8.39
N GLU A 780 41.92 4.46 8.22
CA GLU A 780 40.95 4.70 9.30
C GLU A 780 40.15 3.43 9.64
N TYR A 781 39.99 2.51 8.69
CA TYR A 781 39.14 1.32 8.82
C TYR A 781 39.89 -0.01 8.78
N GLY A 782 41.13 -0.06 8.30
CA GLY A 782 41.91 -1.29 8.24
C GLY A 782 43.43 -1.09 8.08
N TYR A 783 44.20 -2.13 8.38
CA TYR A 783 45.66 -2.10 8.35
C TYR A 783 46.22 -2.47 6.96
N TYR A 784 46.00 -1.61 5.97
CA TYR A 784 46.43 -1.84 4.59
C TYR A 784 47.90 -1.44 4.37
N THR A 785 48.82 -2.41 4.37
CA THR A 785 50.26 -2.15 4.14
C THR A 785 50.54 -1.40 2.84
N THR A 786 49.77 -1.68 1.78
CA THR A 786 49.89 -0.96 0.49
C THR A 786 49.60 0.52 0.65
N ALA A 787 48.51 0.90 1.34
CA ALA A 787 48.16 2.29 1.58
C ALA A 787 49.25 3.01 2.36
N LEU A 788 49.73 2.39 3.45
CA LEU A 788 50.79 2.96 4.29
C LEU A 788 52.08 3.21 3.49
N LYS A 789 52.57 2.21 2.74
CA LYS A 789 53.78 2.33 1.92
C LYS A 789 53.64 3.45 0.88
N ARG A 790 52.47 3.59 0.26
CA ARG A 790 52.21 4.67 -0.71
C ARG A 790 52.16 6.04 -0.04
N LEU A 791 51.53 6.18 1.12
CA LEU A 791 51.52 7.44 1.87
C LEU A 791 52.91 7.86 2.33
N LEU A 792 53.73 6.94 2.83
CA LEU A 792 55.12 7.21 3.21
C LEU A 792 55.95 7.69 2.01
N TYR A 793 55.77 7.05 0.85
CA TYR A 793 56.38 7.50 -0.40
C TYR A 793 55.91 8.92 -0.79
N PHE A 794 54.60 9.19 -0.81
CA PHE A 794 54.08 10.50 -1.22
C PHE A 794 54.52 11.63 -0.29
N TYR A 795 54.56 11.40 1.02
CA TYR A 795 54.89 12.43 1.99
C TYR A 795 56.40 12.63 2.20
N ASN A 796 57.25 11.68 1.79
CA ASN A 796 58.71 11.80 1.88
C ASN A 796 59.40 12.09 0.53
N GLU A 797 59.00 11.38 -0.53
CA GLU A 797 59.76 11.30 -1.78
C GLU A 797 59.12 12.09 -2.93
N ASP A 798 57.79 12.31 -2.95
CA ASP A 798 57.11 13.09 -4.00
C ASP A 798 57.13 14.59 -3.68
N PRO A 799 57.91 15.43 -4.40
CA PRO A 799 58.04 16.86 -4.08
C PRO A 799 56.73 17.65 -4.18
N SER A 800 55.74 17.12 -4.91
CA SER A 800 54.44 17.78 -5.12
C SER A 800 53.49 17.60 -3.92
N PHE A 801 53.74 16.58 -3.10
CA PHE A 801 52.89 16.21 -1.96
C PHE A 801 53.68 16.01 -0.66
N ALA A 802 55.00 16.25 -0.67
CA ALA A 802 55.86 16.13 0.50
C ALA A 802 55.31 16.92 1.69
N ASP A 803 55.17 16.23 2.82
CA ASP A 803 54.62 16.76 4.07
C ASP A 803 55.31 16.03 5.24
N PRO A 804 56.38 16.61 5.81
CA PRO A 804 57.16 15.96 6.86
C PRO A 804 56.33 15.62 8.11
N GLU A 805 55.30 16.41 8.43
CA GLU A 805 54.44 16.16 9.60
C GLU A 805 53.57 14.93 9.36
N LYS A 806 52.93 14.85 8.18
CA LYS A 806 52.14 13.66 7.81
C LYS A 806 52.99 12.42 7.60
N TYR A 807 54.21 12.55 7.09
CA TYR A 807 55.15 11.43 6.99
C TYR A 807 55.45 10.84 8.37
N GLN A 808 55.81 11.68 9.35
CA GLN A 808 56.07 11.21 10.72
C GLN A 808 54.81 10.62 11.37
N TYR A 809 53.64 11.21 11.12
CA TYR A 809 52.36 10.69 11.61
C TYR A 809 52.09 9.26 11.10
N TRP A 810 52.14 9.05 9.78
CA TRP A 810 51.86 7.74 9.21
C TRP A 810 52.95 6.71 9.52
N LYS A 811 54.20 7.15 9.65
CA LYS A 811 55.31 6.32 10.14
C LYS A 811 55.04 5.81 11.56
N ALA A 812 54.69 6.70 12.48
CA ALA A 812 54.34 6.33 13.85
C ALA A 812 53.11 5.40 13.88
N PHE A 813 52.07 5.69 13.10
CA PHE A 813 50.90 4.82 12.95
C PHE A 813 51.29 3.40 12.53
N GLY A 814 52.20 3.26 11.56
CA GLY A 814 52.70 1.97 11.12
C GLY A 814 53.46 1.21 12.20
N GLU A 815 54.37 1.90 12.91
CA GLU A 815 55.15 1.32 14.02
C GLU A 815 54.25 0.86 15.19
N GLU A 816 53.25 1.67 15.56
CA GLU A 816 52.30 1.37 16.65
C GLU A 816 51.40 0.16 16.34
N ASN A 817 51.06 -0.05 15.06
CA ASN A 817 50.17 -1.12 14.62
C ASN A 817 50.93 -2.33 14.01
N GLY A 818 52.26 -2.40 14.17
CA GLY A 818 53.07 -3.53 13.71
C GLY A 818 53.13 -3.70 12.19
N MET A 819 52.94 -2.62 11.43
CA MET A 819 53.00 -2.60 9.98
C MET A 819 54.45 -2.37 9.51
N ASP A 820 54.76 -2.82 8.28
CA ASP A 820 56.06 -2.61 7.63
C ASP A 820 56.16 -1.15 7.10
N VAL A 821 57.09 -0.37 7.66
CA VAL A 821 57.26 1.09 7.50
C VAL A 821 58.47 1.42 6.63
#